data_AF-A0A6N8YYF8-F1
#
_entry.id   AF-A0A6N8YYF8-F1
#
_cell.length_a   1.000
_cell.length_b   1.000
_cell.length_c   1.000
_cell.angle_alpha   90.00
_cell.angle_beta   90.00
_cell.angle_gamma   90.00
#
_symmetry.space_group_name_H-M   'P 1'
#
loop_
_entity.id
_entity.type
_entity.pdbx_description
1 polymer ?
#
loop_
_entity_poly.entity_id
_entity_poly.type
_entity_poly.pdbx_seq_one_letter_code
_entity_poly.pdbx_strand_id
1 'polypeptide(L)'
;MAVTFCRGRSHDDYYYERTEEITGDPPPPPYVDMGSETILKRVFVKELLRLAFLDVGSSGNDGFRDSVHGEFGPADEWAPRASLVEGWVNSRDNEPTILAIIENLLTGTKWEGTEGPAFCEKMLDYAKRELIQDISEKVNDPNYRQDALSERLAHAGLLPMFGFPTDARLLFTRGRYSPNPWPPLGGTIDRGLDIAISQFAPGSQVVKDKAVHTACGVATFYPRGNSVQLGNGFDPPLPQTNDRPLSFCSECKSIQYRESMSDLGPCEVCGAMSEAPIDAREPTGFFTDFQPEDYTGVFEWTPRSTLPALTWGVNDGARVSVGNCDVLSFSDDILSINDNNGTGGFDFQRASIRGYGRGAYAVDPRTDSPISVSGDHQKIALVARRRTDILVANVASWPTGVFADPRATAGRAAWYSFSFFLRSAAAAVLDVDTQELNAGFRPTRENGEVIGQAFLSDTLQNGAGYCWWLGQSESLARVLKQGDSTIPRSIASLWAEGPHSEECDTSCNRCLRDFYNLSYHGVLDWRLAIDMARLAFDPQVVIDLDSAWSAHGNPWHSLCNGQNAPVTVLLENLGFSQELDLNGLLAFSHPALQRVGILRHPLWTDEHPVFRAARSQAEELYKGYIVQSLDPFEVIRHPAGILGPQR
;
A
#
# COMPACT_ATOMS: atom_id res chain seq x y z
N MET A 1 -25.23 17.85 26.57
CA MET A 1 -23.78 17.86 26.33
C MET A 1 -23.57 17.28 24.95
N ALA A 2 -23.24 18.08 23.95
CA ALA A 2 -22.86 17.58 22.63
C ALA A 2 -21.34 17.39 22.68
N VAL A 3 -20.89 16.14 22.66
CA VAL A 3 -19.46 15.81 22.52
C VAL A 3 -19.18 15.72 21.04
N THR A 4 -18.55 16.75 20.49
CA THR A 4 -18.04 16.74 19.12
C THR A 4 -16.73 15.96 19.12
N PHE A 5 -16.74 14.75 18.55
CA PHE A 5 -15.54 13.95 18.35
C PHE A 5 -14.80 14.50 17.13
N CYS A 6 -13.79 15.36 17.34
CA CYS A 6 -12.84 15.72 16.30
C CYS A 6 -12.03 14.45 15.97
N ARG A 7 -12.16 13.95 14.73
CA ARG A 7 -11.38 12.81 14.26
C ARG A 7 -9.94 13.29 14.03
N GLY A 8 -8.99 12.83 14.85
CA GLY A 8 -7.57 13.13 14.66
C GLY A 8 -7.08 12.55 13.33
N ARG A 9 -6.60 13.43 12.45
CA ARG A 9 -5.74 13.04 11.33
C ARG A 9 -4.31 13.13 11.86
N SER A 10 -3.47 12.15 11.55
CA SER A 10 -2.06 12.14 11.98
C SER A 10 -1.29 13.38 11.51
N HIS A 11 -1.65 13.93 10.35
CA HIS A 11 -1.18 15.24 9.88
C HIS A 11 -1.53 16.37 10.86
N ASP A 12 -2.79 16.47 11.28
CA ASP A 12 -3.20 17.54 12.20
C ASP A 12 -2.60 17.31 13.60
N ASP A 13 -2.48 16.06 14.04
CA ASP A 13 -1.86 15.68 15.30
C ASP A 13 -0.37 16.08 15.35
N TYR A 14 0.36 15.94 14.23
CA TYR A 14 1.73 16.46 14.08
C TYR A 14 1.81 17.95 14.45
N TYR A 15 0.86 18.76 13.96
CA TYR A 15 0.78 20.20 14.23
C TYR A 15 0.18 20.54 15.60
N TYR A 16 -0.71 19.72 16.15
CA TYR A 16 -1.21 19.92 17.51
C TYR A 16 -0.13 19.72 18.56
N GLU A 17 0.78 18.77 18.34
CA GLU A 17 1.98 18.65 19.17
C GLU A 17 2.98 19.77 18.86
N ARG A 18 2.87 20.43 17.70
CA ARG A 18 3.73 21.52 17.16
C ARG A 18 3.04 22.85 16.92
N THR A 19 2.30 23.34 17.91
CA THR A 19 1.42 24.52 17.74
C THR A 19 2.14 25.80 17.27
N GLU A 20 3.42 25.96 17.59
CA GLU A 20 4.21 27.08 17.11
C GLU A 20 4.47 27.04 15.60
N GLU A 21 4.58 25.85 15.00
CA GLU A 21 4.76 25.69 13.55
C GLU A 21 3.49 26.13 12.79
N ILE A 22 2.29 25.97 13.38
CA ILE A 22 1.02 26.42 12.78
C ILE A 22 1.00 27.94 12.51
N THR A 23 1.61 28.72 13.41
CA THR A 23 1.49 30.19 13.39
C THR A 23 2.80 30.92 13.11
N GLY A 24 3.93 30.25 13.28
CA GLY A 24 5.26 30.83 13.20
C GLY A 24 6.07 30.42 11.98
N ASP A 25 5.81 29.23 11.40
CA ASP A 25 6.58 28.77 10.26
C ASP A 25 6.06 29.36 8.95
N PRO A 26 6.97 29.68 8.00
CA PRO A 26 6.55 30.04 6.66
C PRO A 26 5.77 28.87 6.04
N PRO A 27 4.68 29.13 5.28
CA PRO A 27 4.00 28.06 4.59
C PRO A 27 5.01 27.34 3.68
N PRO A 28 4.87 26.02 3.54
CA PRO A 28 5.74 25.22 2.69
C PRO A 28 5.69 25.80 1.27
N PRO A 29 6.82 25.89 0.57
CA PRO A 29 6.79 26.25 -0.84
C PRO A 29 5.98 25.18 -1.58
N PRO A 30 5.04 25.55 -2.46
CA PRO A 30 4.33 24.57 -3.27
C PRO A 30 5.35 23.76 -4.05
N TYR A 31 5.31 22.44 -3.88
CA TYR A 31 6.20 21.53 -4.59
C TYR A 31 5.52 21.06 -5.87
N VAL A 32 6.19 21.27 -7.00
CA VAL A 32 5.87 20.66 -8.28
C VAL A 32 7.17 20.05 -8.80
N ASP A 33 7.15 18.79 -9.18
CA ASP A 33 8.34 18.12 -9.70
C ASP A 33 8.66 18.59 -11.13
N MET A 34 9.46 19.65 -11.23
CA MET A 34 9.98 20.19 -12.49
C MET A 34 11.25 19.46 -12.99
N GLY A 35 11.71 18.43 -12.27
CA GLY A 35 12.90 17.65 -12.60
C GLY A 35 12.60 16.27 -13.17
N SER A 36 11.34 15.84 -13.18
CA SER A 36 10.90 14.53 -13.66
C SER A 36 10.81 14.46 -15.18
N GLU A 37 11.66 13.63 -15.77
CA GLU A 37 11.61 13.34 -17.21
C GLU A 37 10.31 12.60 -17.55
N THR A 38 9.85 11.73 -16.66
CA THR A 38 8.63 10.93 -16.82
C THR A 38 7.39 11.82 -16.94
N ILE A 39 7.24 12.83 -16.06
CA ILE A 39 6.10 13.76 -16.10
C ILE A 39 6.12 14.54 -17.42
N LEU A 40 7.28 15.10 -17.79
CA LEU A 40 7.43 15.85 -19.03
C LEU A 40 7.11 14.99 -20.26
N LYS A 41 7.69 13.78 -20.32
CA LYS A 41 7.47 12.81 -21.40
C LYS A 41 5.98 12.47 -21.57
N ARG A 42 5.23 12.26 -20.49
CA ARG A 42 3.78 12.00 -20.55
C ARG A 42 3.01 13.16 -21.18
N VAL A 43 3.31 14.40 -20.77
CA VAL A 43 2.66 15.60 -21.33
C VAL A 43 3.03 15.77 -22.81
N PHE A 44 4.30 15.58 -23.15
CA PHE A 44 4.80 15.60 -24.52
C PHE A 44 4.07 14.59 -25.42
N VAL A 45 4.00 13.32 -24.99
CA VAL A 45 3.31 12.27 -25.73
C VAL A 45 1.83 12.60 -25.91
N LYS A 46 1.16 13.09 -24.86
CA LYS A 46 -0.26 13.49 -24.97
C LYS A 46 -0.47 14.57 -26.03
N GLU A 47 0.35 15.62 -26.02
CA GLU A 47 0.19 16.72 -26.95
C GLU A 47 0.55 16.33 -28.39
N LEU A 48 1.62 15.54 -28.55
CA LEU A 48 2.00 14.97 -29.84
C LEU A 48 0.87 14.11 -30.44
N LEU A 49 0.29 13.20 -29.64
CA LEU A 49 -0.83 12.38 -30.11
C LEU A 49 -2.06 13.23 -30.40
N ARG A 50 -2.37 14.24 -29.57
CA ARG A 50 -3.49 15.15 -29.83
C ARG A 50 -3.38 15.82 -31.20
N LEU A 51 -2.20 16.31 -31.55
CA LEU A 51 -1.96 16.93 -32.86
C LEU A 51 -1.98 15.90 -34.00
N ALA A 52 -1.34 14.75 -33.82
CA ALA A 52 -1.36 13.69 -34.82
C ALA A 52 -2.81 13.25 -35.14
N PHE A 53 -3.61 12.90 -34.12
CA PHE A 53 -4.99 12.44 -34.32
C PHE A 53 -5.92 13.51 -34.89
N LEU A 54 -5.66 14.80 -34.65
CA LEU A 54 -6.38 15.89 -35.32
C LEU A 54 -6.12 15.92 -36.83
N ASP A 55 -4.89 15.64 -37.26
CA ASP A 55 -4.49 15.71 -38.68
C ASP A 55 -4.82 14.43 -39.46
N VAL A 56 -4.57 13.24 -38.89
CA VAL A 56 -4.89 11.96 -39.56
C VAL A 56 -6.38 11.60 -39.46
N GLY A 57 -7.14 12.35 -38.67
CA GLY A 57 -8.58 12.21 -38.49
C GLY A 57 -8.94 11.08 -37.54
N SER A 58 -9.68 11.41 -36.48
CA SER A 58 -10.41 10.43 -35.68
C SER A 58 -11.55 9.91 -36.56
N SER A 59 -11.41 8.71 -37.14
CA SER A 59 -12.53 8.05 -37.82
C SER A 59 -13.69 7.95 -36.81
N GLY A 60 -14.67 8.84 -36.98
CA GLY A 60 -15.82 8.98 -36.11
C GLY A 60 -16.64 7.71 -36.18
N ASN A 61 -16.51 6.87 -35.17
CA ASN A 61 -17.53 5.88 -34.89
C ASN A 61 -18.63 6.64 -34.13
N ASP A 62 -19.75 6.96 -34.80
CA ASP A 62 -20.86 7.82 -34.33
C ASP A 62 -21.51 7.40 -32.98
N GLY A 63 -20.97 6.37 -32.31
CA GLY A 63 -21.39 5.92 -30.98
C GLY A 63 -20.28 5.61 -29.98
N PHE A 64 -18.98 5.73 -30.31
CA PHE A 64 -17.90 5.54 -29.33
C PHE A 64 -17.70 6.83 -28.53
N ARG A 65 -17.80 6.74 -27.20
CA ARG A 65 -17.47 7.86 -26.32
C ARG A 65 -16.00 7.75 -25.95
N ASP A 66 -15.20 8.69 -26.43
CA ASP A 66 -13.81 8.83 -26.00
C ASP A 66 -13.71 9.12 -24.51
N SER A 67 -12.52 8.88 -23.97
CA SER A 67 -12.21 9.10 -22.56
C SER A 67 -11.74 10.54 -22.30
N VAL A 68 -11.82 10.97 -21.05
CA VAL A 68 -11.33 12.28 -20.59
C VAL A 68 -9.82 12.47 -20.84
N HIS A 69 -9.09 11.38 -21.11
CA HIS A 69 -7.67 11.40 -21.40
C HIS A 69 -7.33 11.88 -22.81
N GLY A 70 -8.26 11.82 -23.77
CA GLY A 70 -8.07 12.31 -25.14
C GLY A 70 -8.95 11.59 -26.17
N GLU A 71 -9.16 12.22 -27.33
CA GLU A 71 -10.02 11.74 -28.42
C GLU A 71 -9.24 10.88 -29.43
N PHE A 72 -8.72 9.74 -28.96
CA PHE A 72 -7.83 8.86 -29.75
C PHE A 72 -8.56 7.64 -30.32
N GLY A 73 -9.85 7.49 -30.02
CA GLY A 73 -10.69 6.36 -30.42
C GLY A 73 -10.41 5.08 -29.63
N PRO A 74 -10.98 3.95 -30.08
CA PRO A 74 -10.88 2.68 -29.38
C PRO A 74 -9.49 2.04 -29.54
N ALA A 75 -9.04 1.32 -28.52
CA ALA A 75 -7.71 0.74 -28.45
C ALA A 75 -7.48 -0.43 -29.43
N ASP A 76 -8.54 -1.16 -29.79
CA ASP A 76 -8.48 -2.24 -30.78
C ASP A 76 -8.27 -1.73 -32.22
N GLU A 77 -8.55 -0.45 -32.47
CA GLU A 77 -8.24 0.23 -33.72
C GLU A 77 -6.84 0.86 -33.75
N TRP A 78 -5.99 0.64 -32.73
CA TRP A 78 -4.63 1.18 -32.73
C TRP A 78 -3.78 0.63 -33.88
N ALA A 79 -3.81 -0.69 -34.11
CA ALA A 79 -2.97 -1.35 -35.12
C ALA A 79 -3.06 -0.72 -36.53
N PRO A 80 -4.24 -0.45 -37.11
CA PRO A 80 -4.34 0.24 -38.40
C PRO A 80 -3.98 1.74 -38.35
N ARG A 81 -4.03 2.37 -37.17
CA ARG A 81 -3.71 3.80 -36.98
C ARG A 81 -2.22 4.05 -36.70
N ALA A 82 -1.51 3.05 -36.19
CA ALA A 82 -0.10 3.15 -35.83
C ALA A 82 0.76 3.70 -36.98
N SER A 83 0.58 3.20 -38.21
CA SER A 83 1.31 3.66 -39.39
C SER A 83 0.98 5.09 -39.82
N LEU A 84 -0.24 5.56 -39.53
CA LEU A 84 -0.67 6.92 -39.83
C LEU A 84 0.01 7.91 -38.86
N VAL A 85 0.03 7.58 -37.57
CA VAL A 85 0.72 8.36 -36.55
C VAL A 85 2.23 8.34 -36.78
N GLU A 86 2.80 7.18 -37.10
CA GLU A 86 4.21 7.04 -37.45
C GLU A 86 4.59 7.90 -38.66
N GLY A 87 3.74 7.92 -39.69
CA GLY A 87 3.91 8.79 -40.86
C GLY A 87 3.84 10.27 -40.51
N TRP A 88 2.93 10.66 -39.61
CA TRP A 88 2.82 12.03 -39.12
C TRP A 88 4.08 12.47 -38.36
N VAL A 89 4.60 11.63 -37.45
CA VAL A 89 5.79 11.92 -36.64
C VAL A 89 7.07 11.99 -37.48
N ASN A 90 7.18 11.14 -38.50
CA ASN A 90 8.34 11.11 -39.40
C ASN A 90 8.27 12.14 -40.54
N SER A 91 7.17 12.90 -40.65
CA SER A 91 7.03 13.96 -41.65
C SER A 91 7.95 15.14 -41.33
N ARG A 92 8.72 15.58 -42.34
CA ARG A 92 9.57 16.79 -42.22
C ARG A 92 8.75 18.06 -41.97
N ASP A 93 7.50 18.09 -42.41
CA ASP A 93 6.62 19.24 -42.24
C ASP A 93 6.15 19.40 -40.79
N ASN A 94 6.10 18.30 -40.03
CA ASN A 94 5.62 18.27 -38.64
C ASN A 94 6.74 18.39 -37.60
N GLU A 95 7.98 18.10 -37.98
CA GLU A 95 9.15 18.17 -37.08
C GLU A 95 9.29 19.53 -36.35
N PRO A 96 9.13 20.70 -37.00
CA PRO A 96 9.18 21.98 -36.30
C PRO A 96 8.12 22.12 -35.21
N THR A 97 6.92 21.56 -35.44
CA THR A 97 5.83 21.55 -34.45
C THR A 97 6.20 20.66 -33.27
N ILE A 98 6.75 19.48 -33.52
CA ILE A 98 7.20 18.56 -32.45
C ILE A 98 8.26 19.22 -31.58
N LEU A 99 9.26 19.86 -32.19
CA LEU A 99 10.30 20.60 -31.47
C LEU A 99 9.72 21.74 -30.64
N ALA A 100 8.77 22.51 -31.19
CA ALA A 100 8.11 23.58 -30.46
C ALA A 100 7.34 23.08 -29.22
N ILE A 101 6.72 21.88 -29.27
CA ILE A 101 6.10 21.28 -28.09
C ILE A 101 7.15 21.03 -27.02
N ILE A 102 8.28 20.40 -27.38
CA ILE A 102 9.33 20.05 -26.42
C ILE A 102 9.91 21.33 -25.80
N GLU A 103 10.28 22.32 -26.62
CA GLU A 103 10.85 23.59 -26.16
C GLU A 103 9.94 24.32 -25.17
N ASN A 104 8.62 24.36 -25.44
CA ASN A 104 7.65 24.94 -24.52
C ASN A 104 7.60 24.19 -23.19
N LEU A 105 7.71 22.86 -23.22
CA LEU A 105 7.72 22.03 -22.00
C LEU A 105 9.00 22.16 -21.18
N LEU A 106 10.10 22.66 -21.73
CA LEU A 106 11.34 22.84 -20.98
C LEU A 106 11.33 24.06 -20.04
N THR A 107 10.41 25.00 -20.24
CA THR A 107 10.37 26.24 -19.46
C THR A 107 10.16 25.95 -17.97
N GLY A 108 11.04 26.44 -17.10
CA GLY A 108 11.00 26.21 -15.65
C GLY A 108 11.48 24.82 -15.21
N THR A 109 12.03 24.01 -16.12
CA THR A 109 12.59 22.68 -15.81
C THR A 109 14.11 22.73 -15.69
N LYS A 110 14.73 21.66 -15.17
CA LYS A 110 16.21 21.56 -15.12
C LYS A 110 16.89 21.54 -16.50
N TRP A 111 16.12 21.28 -17.56
CA TRP A 111 16.61 21.30 -18.95
C TRP A 111 16.46 22.68 -19.62
N GLU A 112 15.97 23.69 -18.89
CA GLU A 112 15.98 25.06 -19.37
C GLU A 112 17.44 25.55 -19.48
N GLY A 113 17.89 25.86 -20.71
CA GLY A 113 19.25 26.36 -20.96
C GLY A 113 20.17 25.34 -21.62
N THR A 114 21.34 25.09 -21.05
CA THR A 114 22.44 24.38 -21.73
C THR A 114 22.19 22.91 -22.01
N GLU A 115 21.37 22.24 -21.19
CA GLU A 115 20.99 20.83 -21.40
C GLU A 115 19.82 20.66 -22.37
N GLY A 116 19.08 21.75 -22.64
CA GLY A 116 17.86 21.76 -23.45
C GLY A 116 18.04 21.19 -24.86
N PRO A 117 19.05 21.62 -25.65
CA PRO A 117 19.25 21.11 -27.01
C PRO A 117 19.44 19.58 -27.06
N ALA A 118 20.24 19.02 -26.15
CA ALA A 118 20.47 17.58 -26.07
C ALA A 118 19.20 16.83 -25.65
N PHE A 119 18.41 17.42 -24.74
CA PHE A 119 17.13 16.85 -24.33
C PHE A 119 16.09 16.90 -25.46
N CYS A 120 16.03 17.98 -26.24
CA CYS A 120 15.19 18.09 -27.42
C CYS A 120 15.52 17.00 -28.45
N GLU A 121 16.81 16.79 -28.74
CA GLU A 121 17.25 15.73 -29.65
C GLU A 121 16.82 14.35 -29.13
N LYS A 122 17.03 14.09 -27.83
CA LYS A 122 16.60 12.85 -27.17
C LYS A 122 15.08 12.62 -27.29
N MET A 123 14.25 13.61 -27.01
CA MET A 123 12.79 13.48 -27.07
C MET A 123 12.27 13.33 -28.51
N LEU A 124 12.91 14.02 -29.47
CA LEU A 124 12.60 13.85 -30.89
C LEU A 124 12.97 12.44 -31.38
N ASP A 125 14.13 11.92 -30.97
CA ASP A 125 14.56 10.56 -31.30
C ASP A 125 13.60 9.52 -30.72
N TYR A 126 13.22 9.67 -29.45
CA TYR A 126 12.20 8.86 -28.80
C TYR A 126 10.87 8.87 -29.58
N ALA A 127 10.37 10.05 -29.95
CA ALA A 127 9.12 10.18 -30.70
C ALA A 127 9.17 9.41 -32.04
N LYS A 128 10.30 9.50 -32.75
CA LYS A 128 10.47 8.90 -34.08
C LYS A 128 10.76 7.41 -34.06
N ARG A 129 11.46 6.90 -33.04
CA ARG A 129 11.99 5.53 -33.03
C ARG A 129 11.31 4.59 -32.05
N GLU A 130 10.84 5.10 -30.91
CA GLU A 130 10.42 4.27 -29.77
C GLU A 130 8.92 4.42 -29.48
N LEU A 131 8.37 5.64 -29.59
CA LEU A 131 7.01 5.95 -29.15
C LEU A 131 5.93 5.01 -29.72
N ILE A 132 5.98 4.73 -31.03
CA ILE A 132 4.97 3.88 -31.69
C ILE A 132 5.07 2.43 -31.21
N GLN A 133 6.28 1.95 -30.96
CA GLN A 133 6.52 0.63 -30.39
C GLN A 133 6.00 0.59 -28.94
N ASP A 134 6.37 1.56 -28.10
CA ASP A 134 5.91 1.68 -26.72
C ASP A 134 4.37 1.66 -26.62
N ILE A 135 3.68 2.46 -27.45
CA ILE A 135 2.21 2.48 -27.50
C ILE A 135 1.69 1.10 -27.89
N SER A 136 2.26 0.48 -28.93
CA SER A 136 1.83 -0.83 -29.40
C SER A 136 2.02 -1.92 -28.35
N GLU A 137 3.12 -1.89 -27.60
CA GLU A 137 3.37 -2.80 -26.49
C GLU A 137 2.33 -2.61 -25.37
N LYS A 138 2.02 -1.37 -24.97
CA LYS A 138 1.01 -1.11 -23.93
C LYS A 138 -0.42 -1.42 -24.36
N VAL A 139 -0.74 -1.23 -25.64
CA VAL A 139 -2.06 -1.60 -26.19
C VAL A 139 -2.25 -3.11 -26.18
N ASN A 140 -1.18 -3.87 -26.46
CA ASN A 140 -1.20 -5.33 -26.50
C ASN A 140 -0.92 -5.99 -25.14
N ASP A 141 -0.50 -5.22 -24.13
CA ASP A 141 -0.25 -5.74 -22.78
C ASP A 141 -1.60 -6.16 -22.14
N PRO A 142 -1.76 -7.44 -21.80
CA PRO A 142 -3.01 -7.96 -21.24
C PRO A 142 -3.35 -7.39 -19.85
N ASN A 143 -2.46 -6.62 -19.22
CA ASN A 143 -2.74 -5.88 -17.99
C ASN A 143 -3.68 -4.68 -18.19
N TYR A 144 -3.74 -4.10 -19.40
CA TYR A 144 -4.53 -2.91 -19.66
C TYR A 144 -5.68 -3.23 -20.62
N ARG A 145 -6.92 -3.13 -20.12
CA ARG A 145 -8.11 -3.61 -20.85
C ARG A 145 -9.16 -2.53 -21.12
N GLN A 146 -8.82 -1.27 -20.86
CA GLN A 146 -9.69 -0.12 -21.12
C GLN A 146 -10.00 -0.01 -22.62
N ASP A 147 -11.26 0.26 -22.97
CA ASP A 147 -11.72 0.31 -24.36
C ASP A 147 -11.15 1.51 -25.13
N ALA A 148 -11.07 2.68 -24.48
CA ALA A 148 -10.50 3.89 -25.08
C ALA A 148 -8.97 3.85 -25.07
N LEU A 149 -8.34 4.14 -26.21
CA LEU A 149 -6.89 4.14 -26.35
C LEU A 149 -6.24 5.14 -25.38
N SER A 150 -6.80 6.33 -25.26
CA SER A 150 -6.29 7.37 -24.37
C SER A 150 -6.33 6.95 -22.89
N GLU A 151 -7.38 6.25 -22.46
CA GLU A 151 -7.49 5.73 -21.09
C GLU A 151 -6.51 4.59 -20.84
N ARG A 152 -6.40 3.65 -21.78
CA ARG A 152 -5.45 2.54 -21.70
C ARG A 152 -4.00 3.03 -21.55
N LEU A 153 -3.61 4.02 -22.35
CA LEU A 153 -2.27 4.61 -22.29
C LEU A 153 -2.06 5.45 -21.01
N ALA A 154 -3.11 6.06 -20.47
CA ALA A 154 -3.04 6.76 -19.18
C ALA A 154 -2.82 5.77 -18.02
N HIS A 155 -3.57 4.67 -17.96
CA HIS A 155 -3.37 3.60 -16.98
C HIS A 155 -1.98 2.94 -17.11
N ALA A 156 -1.45 2.83 -18.34
CA ALA A 156 -0.11 2.32 -18.58
C ALA A 156 1.03 3.30 -18.22
N GLY A 157 0.70 4.52 -17.82
CA GLY A 157 1.66 5.56 -17.46
C GLY A 157 2.35 6.25 -18.64
N LEU A 158 1.87 6.06 -19.88
CA LEU A 158 2.33 6.77 -21.08
C LEU A 158 1.69 8.14 -21.24
N LEU A 159 0.46 8.31 -20.75
CA LEU A 159 -0.24 9.60 -20.71
C LEU A 159 -0.48 10.05 -19.27
N PRO A 160 -0.70 11.35 -19.03
CA PRO A 160 -1.10 11.82 -17.72
C PRO A 160 -2.49 11.29 -17.35
N MET A 161 -2.62 10.83 -16.11
CA MET A 161 -3.91 10.60 -15.48
C MET A 161 -4.38 11.98 -14.96
N PHE A 162 -5.25 12.66 -15.71
CA PHE A 162 -5.87 13.89 -15.22
C PHE A 162 -6.75 13.51 -14.02
N GLY A 163 -6.85 14.39 -13.01
CA GLY A 163 -7.49 14.17 -11.70
C GLY A 163 -9.00 13.84 -11.70
N PHE A 164 -9.51 13.22 -12.76
CA PHE A 164 -10.78 12.53 -12.81
C PHE A 164 -10.57 11.10 -12.30
N PRO A 165 -11.41 10.61 -11.38
CA PRO A 165 -11.26 9.27 -10.81
C PRO A 165 -11.70 8.21 -11.83
N THR A 166 -10.78 7.74 -12.66
CA THR A 166 -11.00 6.66 -13.64
C THR A 166 -10.93 5.25 -13.02
N ASP A 167 -10.38 5.13 -11.81
CA ASP A 167 -10.46 3.93 -10.98
C ASP A 167 -11.70 3.87 -10.09
N ALA A 168 -12.58 4.86 -10.13
CA ALA A 168 -13.82 4.78 -9.39
C ALA A 168 -14.66 3.59 -9.88
N ARG A 169 -15.15 2.79 -8.93
CA ARG A 169 -16.16 1.77 -9.18
C ARG A 169 -17.48 2.19 -8.57
N LEU A 170 -18.55 1.95 -9.32
CA LEU A 170 -19.90 2.21 -8.87
C LEU A 170 -20.48 0.98 -8.19
N LEU A 171 -21.12 1.19 -7.04
CA LEU A 171 -22.10 0.29 -6.46
C LEU A 171 -23.51 0.74 -6.88
N PHE A 172 -24.17 -0.09 -7.67
CA PHE A 172 -25.56 0.11 -8.10
C PHE A 172 -26.53 -0.36 -7.02
N THR A 173 -27.33 0.57 -6.51
CA THR A 173 -28.26 0.36 -5.38
C THR A 173 -29.74 0.27 -5.79
N ARG A 174 -30.06 0.46 -7.08
CA ARG A 174 -31.43 0.41 -7.62
C ARG A 174 -31.54 -0.60 -8.76
N GLY A 175 -32.68 -1.30 -8.82
CA GLY A 175 -32.93 -2.31 -9.85
C GLY A 175 -33.24 -1.76 -11.26
N ARG A 176 -33.33 -0.44 -11.47
CA ARG A 176 -33.63 0.19 -12.78
C ARG A 176 -32.90 1.53 -12.95
N TYR A 177 -32.25 1.71 -14.10
CA TYR A 177 -31.60 2.97 -14.50
C TYR A 177 -31.99 3.40 -15.92
N SER A 178 -31.96 4.71 -16.15
CA SER A 178 -32.08 5.31 -17.48
C SER A 178 -30.71 5.27 -18.18
N PRO A 179 -30.66 5.07 -19.51
CA PRO A 179 -29.41 5.15 -20.27
C PRO A 179 -28.85 6.58 -20.36
N ASN A 180 -29.67 7.60 -20.13
CA ASN A 180 -29.26 9.00 -20.14
C ASN A 180 -29.90 9.78 -18.98
N PRO A 181 -29.16 10.62 -18.25
CA PRO A 181 -27.68 10.77 -18.31
C PRO A 181 -26.94 9.53 -17.78
N TRP A 182 -25.68 9.34 -18.21
CA TRP A 182 -24.78 8.27 -17.76
C TRP A 182 -23.42 8.84 -17.35
N PRO A 183 -22.83 8.45 -16.19
CA PRO A 183 -23.37 7.53 -15.18
C PRO A 183 -24.66 8.06 -14.52
N PRO A 184 -25.47 7.19 -13.87
CA PRO A 184 -26.73 7.62 -13.26
C PRO A 184 -26.52 8.68 -12.17
N LEU A 185 -27.34 9.74 -12.18
CA LEU A 185 -27.29 10.83 -11.18
C LEU A 185 -27.66 10.40 -9.75
N GLY A 186 -28.27 9.22 -9.58
CA GLY A 186 -28.76 8.76 -8.30
C GLY A 186 -28.86 7.25 -8.25
N GLY A 187 -28.97 6.71 -7.02
CA GLY A 187 -28.97 5.26 -6.82
C GLY A 187 -27.59 4.60 -7.03
N THR A 188 -26.50 5.34 -7.04
CA THR A 188 -25.13 4.80 -7.13
C THR A 188 -24.25 5.33 -6.00
N ILE A 189 -23.22 4.59 -5.61
CA ILE A 189 -22.18 5.05 -4.69
C ILE A 189 -20.85 4.77 -5.38
N ASP A 190 -19.96 5.75 -5.43
CA ASP A 190 -18.63 5.62 -6.01
C ASP A 190 -17.55 5.51 -4.92
N ARG A 191 -16.53 4.68 -5.17
CA ARG A 191 -15.29 4.58 -4.39
C ARG A 191 -14.15 4.27 -5.34
N GLY A 192 -12.93 4.72 -5.01
CA GLY A 192 -11.71 4.20 -5.65
C GLY A 192 -11.67 2.67 -5.55
N LEU A 193 -11.18 2.00 -6.59
CA LEU A 193 -11.23 0.55 -6.71
C LEU A 193 -10.59 -0.17 -5.50
N ASP A 194 -9.48 0.33 -4.99
CA ASP A 194 -8.76 -0.15 -3.80
C ASP A 194 -9.64 -0.21 -2.55
N ILE A 195 -10.51 0.79 -2.34
CA ILE A 195 -11.49 0.81 -1.25
C ILE A 195 -12.74 0.00 -1.63
N ALA A 196 -13.16 0.05 -2.89
CA ALA A 196 -14.38 -0.59 -3.38
C ALA A 196 -14.33 -2.11 -3.23
N ILE A 197 -13.17 -2.74 -3.48
CA ILE A 197 -13.00 -4.19 -3.30
C ILE A 197 -13.20 -4.66 -1.86
N SER A 198 -13.22 -3.74 -0.89
CA SER A 198 -13.60 -4.01 0.50
C SER A 198 -15.04 -3.57 0.81
N GLN A 199 -15.34 -2.28 0.60
CA GLN A 199 -16.62 -1.68 0.99
C GLN A 199 -17.80 -2.18 0.17
N PHE A 200 -17.57 -2.56 -1.08
CA PHE A 200 -18.59 -3.08 -2.00
C PHE A 200 -18.46 -4.59 -2.23
N ALA A 201 -17.57 -5.26 -1.50
CA ALA A 201 -17.44 -6.70 -1.56
C ALA A 201 -18.76 -7.40 -1.17
N PRO A 202 -19.07 -8.59 -1.72
CA PRO A 202 -20.28 -9.29 -1.36
C PRO A 202 -20.43 -9.52 0.16
N GLY A 203 -21.62 -9.22 0.69
CA GLY A 203 -21.95 -9.22 2.12
C GLY A 203 -21.67 -7.91 2.85
N SER A 204 -20.93 -6.97 2.26
CA SER A 204 -20.69 -5.65 2.86
C SER A 204 -21.95 -4.78 2.82
N GLN A 205 -22.19 -4.04 3.90
CA GLN A 205 -23.32 -3.12 4.03
C GLN A 205 -22.87 -1.65 3.92
N VAL A 206 -23.63 -0.86 3.15
CA VAL A 206 -23.42 0.59 3.04
C VAL A 206 -24.71 1.34 3.31
N VAL A 207 -24.60 2.49 3.98
CA VAL A 207 -25.75 3.35 4.28
C VAL A 207 -25.85 4.47 3.25
N LYS A 208 -27.00 4.60 2.61
CA LYS A 208 -27.33 5.70 1.70
C LYS A 208 -28.81 6.07 1.83
N ASP A 209 -29.12 7.37 1.82
CA ASP A 209 -30.50 7.87 1.84
C ASP A 209 -31.37 7.27 2.98
N LYS A 210 -30.76 7.08 4.18
CA LYS A 210 -31.35 6.41 5.36
C LYS A 210 -31.72 4.93 5.15
N ALA A 211 -31.15 4.29 4.15
CA ALA A 211 -31.32 2.88 3.91
C ALA A 211 -29.98 2.14 3.94
N VAL A 212 -30.00 0.91 4.43
CA VAL A 212 -28.89 -0.03 4.43
C VAL A 212 -28.99 -0.85 3.15
N HIS A 213 -27.90 -0.88 2.40
CA HIS A 213 -27.78 -1.61 1.15
C HIS A 213 -26.72 -2.70 1.29
N THR A 214 -27.07 -3.94 0.99
CA THR A 214 -26.14 -5.09 1.04
C THR A 214 -25.60 -5.37 -0.36
N ALA A 215 -24.29 -5.25 -0.53
CA ALA A 215 -23.61 -5.63 -1.78
C ALA A 215 -23.68 -7.16 -1.95
N CYS A 216 -23.96 -7.63 -3.16
CA CYS A 216 -24.11 -9.07 -3.42
C CYS A 216 -23.40 -9.56 -4.68
N GLY A 217 -22.92 -8.67 -5.55
CA GLY A 217 -22.32 -9.11 -6.81
C GLY A 217 -21.62 -8.02 -7.61
N VAL A 218 -21.08 -8.45 -8.75
CA VAL A 218 -20.32 -7.61 -9.69
C VAL A 218 -20.86 -7.70 -11.12
N ALA A 219 -20.90 -6.56 -11.81
CA ALA A 219 -21.31 -6.43 -13.20
C ALA A 219 -20.89 -5.06 -13.75
N THR A 220 -20.54 -4.99 -15.03
CA THR A 220 -20.52 -3.71 -15.75
C THR A 220 -21.94 -3.34 -16.15
N PHE A 221 -22.42 -2.15 -15.77
CA PHE A 221 -23.63 -1.57 -16.34
C PHE A 221 -23.21 -0.53 -17.38
N TYR A 222 -23.83 -0.55 -18.56
CA TYR A 222 -23.55 0.45 -19.59
C TYR A 222 -24.79 0.76 -20.42
N PRO A 223 -24.93 2.01 -20.92
CA PRO A 223 -26.03 2.38 -21.79
C PRO A 223 -25.79 1.83 -23.21
N ARG A 224 -26.82 1.25 -23.81
CA ARG A 224 -26.83 0.84 -25.22
C ARG A 224 -28.17 1.21 -25.86
N GLY A 225 -28.13 2.20 -26.75
CA GLY A 225 -29.33 2.81 -27.32
C GLY A 225 -30.24 3.38 -26.22
N ASN A 226 -31.52 2.98 -26.21
CA ASN A 226 -32.50 3.41 -25.22
C ASN A 226 -32.62 2.47 -24.01
N SER A 227 -31.63 1.61 -23.77
CA SER A 227 -31.63 0.64 -22.67
C SER A 227 -30.28 0.61 -21.95
N VAL A 228 -30.27 0.11 -20.71
CA VAL A 228 -29.04 -0.23 -19.99
C VAL A 228 -28.84 -1.74 -20.08
N GLN A 229 -27.62 -2.19 -20.36
CA GLN A 229 -27.26 -3.60 -20.48
C GLN A 229 -26.21 -3.98 -19.45
N LEU A 230 -26.05 -5.29 -19.25
CA LEU A 230 -24.98 -5.85 -18.41
C LEU A 230 -23.83 -6.35 -19.26
N GLY A 231 -22.62 -6.10 -18.78
CA GLY A 231 -21.37 -6.70 -19.22
C GLY A 231 -20.80 -7.60 -18.12
N ASN A 232 -19.65 -8.21 -18.39
CA ASN A 232 -18.96 -9.02 -17.39
C ASN A 232 -18.57 -8.16 -16.17
N GLY A 233 -18.71 -8.70 -14.96
CA GLY A 233 -18.36 -8.00 -13.73
C GLY A 233 -16.88 -8.04 -13.35
N PHE A 234 -16.05 -8.73 -14.14
CA PHE A 234 -14.64 -8.94 -13.85
C PHE A 234 -13.75 -8.63 -15.04
N ASP A 235 -12.53 -8.26 -14.69
CA ASP A 235 -11.43 -8.12 -15.60
C ASP A 235 -10.21 -8.94 -15.11
N PRO A 236 -9.78 -10.01 -15.82
CA PRO A 236 -10.36 -10.51 -17.07
C PRO A 236 -11.75 -11.14 -16.84
N PRO A 237 -12.61 -11.19 -17.87
CA PRO A 237 -13.93 -11.81 -17.78
C PRO A 237 -13.86 -13.25 -17.24
N LEU A 238 -14.74 -13.61 -16.28
CA LEU A 238 -14.72 -14.96 -15.67
C LEU A 238 -14.68 -16.18 -16.62
N PRO A 239 -15.34 -16.17 -17.80
CA PRO A 239 -15.22 -17.27 -18.74
C PRO A 239 -13.82 -17.47 -19.34
N GLN A 240 -12.98 -16.44 -19.27
CA GLN A 240 -11.58 -16.48 -19.67
C GLN A 240 -10.72 -16.94 -18.50
N THR A 241 -9.72 -17.77 -18.80
CA THR A 241 -8.67 -18.14 -17.84
C THR A 241 -7.97 -16.90 -17.32
N ASN A 242 -7.71 -16.86 -16.01
CA ASN A 242 -6.82 -15.87 -15.45
C ASN A 242 -5.38 -16.37 -15.62
N ASP A 243 -4.63 -15.73 -16.51
CA ASP A 243 -3.26 -16.15 -16.86
C ASP A 243 -2.22 -15.66 -15.84
N ARG A 244 -2.65 -14.97 -14.77
CA ARG A 244 -1.78 -14.43 -13.72
C ARG A 244 -2.41 -14.55 -12.32
N PRO A 245 -2.67 -15.77 -11.82
CA PRO A 245 -3.12 -15.96 -10.46
C PRO A 245 -2.07 -15.51 -9.44
N LEU A 246 -2.51 -15.26 -8.22
CA LEU A 246 -1.66 -14.79 -7.13
C LEU A 246 -1.45 -15.91 -6.11
N SER A 247 -0.25 -15.98 -5.52
CA SER A 247 0.03 -16.86 -4.39
C SER A 247 0.60 -16.07 -3.22
N PHE A 248 0.27 -16.51 -2.01
CA PHE A 248 0.72 -15.92 -0.76
C PHE A 248 1.64 -16.91 -0.05
N CYS A 249 2.74 -16.40 0.50
CA CYS A 249 3.61 -17.20 1.34
C CYS A 249 3.14 -17.15 2.80
N SER A 250 2.82 -18.29 3.39
CA SER A 250 2.42 -18.37 4.81
C SER A 250 3.55 -17.97 5.77
N GLU A 251 4.82 -18.17 5.39
CA GLU A 251 6.00 -17.92 6.22
C GLU A 251 6.45 -16.45 6.20
N CYS A 252 6.83 -15.92 5.03
CA CYS A 252 7.34 -14.55 4.92
C CYS A 252 6.30 -13.51 4.49
N LYS A 253 5.08 -13.95 4.12
CA LYS A 253 3.98 -13.08 3.62
C LYS A 253 4.26 -12.42 2.26
N SER A 254 5.22 -12.93 1.49
CA SER A 254 5.43 -12.46 0.11
C SER A 254 4.23 -12.79 -0.77
N ILE A 255 3.96 -11.91 -1.74
CA ILE A 255 2.95 -12.09 -2.77
C ILE A 255 3.65 -12.24 -4.11
N GLN A 256 3.26 -13.27 -4.87
CA GLN A 256 3.89 -13.64 -6.13
C GLN A 256 2.82 -13.91 -7.19
N TYR A 257 3.06 -13.43 -8.40
CA TYR A 257 2.36 -13.92 -9.58
C TYR A 257 2.80 -15.34 -9.90
N ARG A 258 1.87 -16.14 -10.42
CA ARG A 258 2.08 -17.51 -10.84
C ARG A 258 1.71 -17.65 -12.31
N GLU A 259 2.35 -18.59 -13.00
CA GLU A 259 2.06 -18.81 -14.44
C GLU A 259 0.68 -19.46 -14.65
N SER A 260 0.19 -20.21 -13.66
CA SER A 260 -1.11 -20.88 -13.72
C SER A 260 -1.63 -21.24 -12.34
N MET A 261 -2.91 -21.61 -12.25
CA MET A 261 -3.51 -22.13 -11.01
C MET A 261 -2.89 -23.45 -10.52
N SER A 262 -2.17 -24.16 -11.40
CA SER A 262 -1.46 -25.41 -11.08
C SER A 262 0.00 -25.22 -10.69
N ASP A 263 0.52 -23.99 -10.74
CA ASP A 263 1.89 -23.69 -10.32
C ASP A 263 1.97 -23.64 -8.79
N LEU A 264 2.40 -24.77 -8.22
CA LEU A 264 2.61 -24.97 -6.77
C LEU A 264 4.08 -24.78 -6.37
N GLY A 265 4.82 -23.93 -7.09
CA GLY A 265 6.23 -23.67 -6.83
C GLY A 265 6.53 -23.12 -5.42
N PRO A 266 7.79 -23.22 -4.96
CA PRO A 266 8.21 -22.59 -3.71
C PRO A 266 8.09 -21.07 -3.80
N CYS A 267 8.15 -20.42 -2.63
CA CYS A 267 8.26 -18.99 -2.51
C CYS A 267 9.66 -18.54 -2.96
N GLU A 268 9.73 -17.62 -3.92
CA GLU A 268 10.97 -17.08 -4.47
C GLU A 268 11.77 -16.25 -3.45
N VAL A 269 11.10 -15.78 -2.39
CA VAL A 269 11.73 -15.04 -1.31
C VAL A 269 12.34 -15.98 -0.26
N CYS A 270 11.55 -16.81 0.42
CA CYS A 270 12.05 -17.61 1.54
C CYS A 270 12.31 -19.09 1.22
N GLY A 271 11.88 -19.58 0.06
CA GLY A 271 12.00 -20.99 -0.34
C GLY A 271 10.98 -21.94 0.29
N ALA A 272 10.11 -21.46 1.18
CA ALA A 272 9.01 -22.27 1.72
C ALA A 272 7.99 -22.61 0.63
N MET A 273 7.22 -23.69 0.80
CA MET A 273 6.12 -23.99 -0.11
C MET A 273 5.08 -22.87 -0.03
N SER A 274 4.74 -22.28 -1.18
CA SER A 274 3.68 -21.24 -1.22
C SER A 274 2.31 -21.89 -1.09
N GLU A 275 1.33 -21.10 -0.66
CA GLU A 275 -0.06 -21.52 -0.73
C GLU A 275 -0.50 -21.71 -2.18
N ALA A 276 -1.57 -22.49 -2.38
CA ALA A 276 -2.13 -22.70 -3.71
C ALA A 276 -2.51 -21.34 -4.34
N PRO A 277 -2.23 -21.14 -5.64
CA PRO A 277 -2.60 -19.91 -6.31
C PRO A 277 -4.12 -19.66 -6.20
N ILE A 278 -4.50 -18.40 -6.05
CA ILE A 278 -5.89 -17.94 -6.03
C ILE A 278 -6.20 -17.17 -7.31
N ASP A 279 -7.43 -17.32 -7.79
CA ASP A 279 -7.93 -16.52 -8.92
C ASP A 279 -8.39 -15.16 -8.40
N ALA A 280 -7.54 -14.15 -8.59
CA ALA A 280 -7.80 -12.77 -8.20
C ALA A 280 -8.10 -11.91 -9.44
N ARG A 281 -9.28 -11.25 -9.47
CA ARG A 281 -9.75 -10.46 -10.62
C ARG A 281 -10.24 -9.08 -10.21
N GLU A 282 -10.11 -8.12 -11.10
CA GLU A 282 -10.58 -6.76 -10.85
C GLU A 282 -12.08 -6.65 -11.13
N PRO A 283 -12.89 -6.17 -10.18
CA PRO A 283 -14.29 -5.91 -10.45
C PRO A 283 -14.47 -4.65 -11.30
N THR A 284 -15.36 -4.73 -12.29
CA THR A 284 -15.69 -3.62 -13.20
C THR A 284 -16.83 -2.74 -12.70
N GLY A 285 -17.62 -3.26 -11.76
CA GLY A 285 -18.73 -2.57 -11.10
C GLY A 285 -19.41 -3.50 -10.10
N PHE A 286 -20.09 -2.93 -9.11
CA PHE A 286 -20.73 -3.68 -8.03
C PHE A 286 -22.23 -3.43 -8.01
N PHE A 287 -23.01 -4.37 -7.47
CA PHE A 287 -24.44 -4.15 -7.25
C PHE A 287 -24.93 -4.78 -5.95
N THR A 288 -25.97 -4.17 -5.40
CA THR A 288 -26.67 -4.64 -4.20
C THR A 288 -27.73 -5.68 -4.55
N ASP A 289 -28.29 -6.34 -3.55
CA ASP A 289 -29.49 -7.18 -3.74
C ASP A 289 -30.75 -6.39 -4.15
N PHE A 290 -30.67 -5.05 -4.18
CA PHE A 290 -31.75 -4.12 -4.49
C PHE A 290 -32.95 -4.18 -3.54
N GLN A 291 -32.76 -4.75 -2.35
CA GLN A 291 -33.75 -4.83 -1.28
C GLN A 291 -33.25 -4.06 -0.05
N PRO A 292 -33.22 -2.71 -0.11
CA PRO A 292 -32.70 -1.91 0.98
C PRO A 292 -33.56 -2.03 2.25
N GLU A 293 -32.90 -1.96 3.40
CA GLU A 293 -33.55 -1.99 4.72
C GLU A 293 -33.48 -0.61 5.39
N ASP A 294 -34.43 -0.28 6.26
CA ASP A 294 -34.42 1.00 6.96
C ASP A 294 -33.23 1.09 7.94
N TYR A 295 -32.49 2.20 7.90
CA TYR A 295 -31.39 2.42 8.82
C TYR A 295 -31.88 2.77 10.23
N THR A 296 -31.66 1.88 11.19
CA THR A 296 -32.09 2.03 12.59
C THR A 296 -31.01 2.58 13.53
N GLY A 297 -29.85 2.99 12.99
CA GLY A 297 -28.71 3.49 13.77
C GLY A 297 -27.66 2.43 14.12
N VAL A 298 -27.94 1.16 13.83
CA VAL A 298 -27.01 0.03 13.95
C VAL A 298 -26.90 -0.64 12.59
N PHE A 299 -25.67 -0.86 12.12
CA PHE A 299 -25.38 -1.65 10.92
C PHE A 299 -24.04 -2.35 11.10
N GLU A 300 -23.86 -3.50 10.46
CA GLU A 300 -22.59 -4.22 10.52
C GLU A 300 -21.61 -3.62 9.51
N TRP A 301 -20.78 -2.70 10.01
CA TRP A 301 -19.64 -2.21 9.26
C TRP A 301 -18.43 -3.12 9.52
N THR A 302 -18.20 -4.10 8.63
CA THR A 302 -16.95 -4.87 8.59
C THR A 302 -16.12 -4.42 7.39
N PRO A 303 -15.24 -3.41 7.53
CA PRO A 303 -14.23 -3.16 6.52
C PRO A 303 -13.30 -4.39 6.48
N ARG A 304 -13.26 -5.08 5.36
CA ARG A 304 -12.27 -6.14 5.12
C ARG A 304 -11.00 -5.46 4.66
N SER A 305 -9.95 -5.49 5.47
CA SER A 305 -8.76 -4.71 5.16
C SER A 305 -8.12 -5.20 3.87
N THR A 306 -7.96 -4.31 2.90
CA THR A 306 -7.05 -4.51 1.77
C THR A 306 -5.79 -3.73 2.09
N LEU A 307 -4.69 -4.44 2.31
CA LEU A 307 -3.41 -3.82 2.58
C LEU A 307 -2.73 -3.55 1.23
N PRO A 308 -2.19 -2.34 1.00
CA PRO A 308 -1.31 -2.14 -0.14
C PRO A 308 -0.15 -3.12 -0.03
N ALA A 309 0.08 -3.84 -1.11
CA ALA A 309 1.08 -4.88 -1.21
C ALA A 309 1.89 -4.68 -2.48
N LEU A 310 3.19 -4.84 -2.34
CA LEU A 310 4.11 -4.87 -3.46
C LEU A 310 4.47 -6.33 -3.74
N THR A 311 4.36 -6.74 -4.99
CA THR A 311 4.78 -8.09 -5.39
C THR A 311 6.29 -8.23 -5.28
N TRP A 312 6.74 -9.47 -5.13
CA TRP A 312 8.16 -9.74 -5.34
C TRP A 312 8.56 -9.42 -6.78
N GLY A 313 9.75 -8.83 -6.93
CA GLY A 313 10.38 -8.51 -8.20
C GLY A 313 11.78 -7.93 -7.98
N VAL A 314 12.67 -8.11 -8.95
CA VAL A 314 13.94 -7.38 -8.99
C VAL A 314 13.62 -6.00 -9.56
N ASN A 315 13.77 -4.96 -8.73
CA ASN A 315 13.54 -3.59 -9.18
C ASN A 315 14.87 -2.95 -9.56
N ASP A 316 14.96 -2.51 -10.82
CA ASP A 316 16.10 -1.74 -11.31
C ASP A 316 15.93 -0.27 -10.93
N GLY A 317 16.98 0.32 -10.38
CA GLY A 317 17.03 1.75 -10.09
C GLY A 317 18.32 2.15 -9.37
N ALA A 318 18.57 3.45 -9.27
CA ALA A 318 19.73 3.96 -8.57
C ALA A 318 19.52 3.84 -7.05
N ARG A 319 20.38 3.08 -6.37
CA ARG A 319 20.41 2.99 -4.91
C ARG A 319 21.00 4.27 -4.35
N VAL A 320 20.29 4.91 -3.42
CA VAL A 320 20.76 6.09 -2.68
C VAL A 320 20.92 5.70 -1.22
N SER A 321 22.07 6.05 -0.64
CA SER A 321 22.41 5.70 0.74
C SER A 321 22.57 6.96 1.58
N VAL A 322 21.90 7.01 2.73
CA VAL A 322 22.05 8.06 3.73
C VAL A 322 22.14 7.41 5.11
N GLY A 323 23.28 7.60 5.79
CA GLY A 323 23.53 6.91 7.06
C GLY A 323 23.60 5.39 6.86
N ASN A 324 22.73 4.66 7.55
CA ASN A 324 22.56 3.21 7.42
C ASN A 324 21.30 2.83 6.61
N CYS A 325 20.69 3.78 5.91
CA CYS A 325 19.46 3.59 5.16
C CYS A 325 19.78 3.60 3.67
N ASP A 326 19.44 2.50 3.01
CA ASP A 326 19.49 2.41 1.56
C ASP A 326 18.08 2.48 0.99
N VAL A 327 17.88 3.36 0.01
CA VAL A 327 16.61 3.50 -0.67
C VAL A 327 16.73 3.29 -2.17
N LEU A 328 15.60 2.89 -2.76
CA LEU A 328 15.43 2.74 -4.19
C LEU A 328 14.04 3.28 -4.55
N SER A 329 13.99 4.15 -5.56
CA SER A 329 12.74 4.70 -6.10
C SER A 329 12.50 4.17 -7.52
N PHE A 330 11.27 3.79 -7.83
CA PHE A 330 10.84 3.27 -9.13
C PHE A 330 9.32 3.37 -9.27
N SER A 331 8.78 3.10 -10.46
CA SER A 331 7.34 3.06 -10.69
C SER A 331 6.87 1.63 -11.01
N ASP A 332 5.91 1.11 -10.25
CA ASP A 332 5.40 -0.26 -10.37
C ASP A 332 3.93 -0.35 -9.89
N ASP A 333 3.33 -1.55 -9.99
CA ASP A 333 1.98 -1.82 -9.54
C ASP A 333 1.92 -2.13 -8.04
N ILE A 334 1.09 -1.37 -7.31
CA ILE A 334 0.64 -1.73 -5.97
C ILE A 334 -0.66 -2.51 -6.07
N LEU A 335 -0.72 -3.62 -5.33
CA LEU A 335 -1.90 -4.47 -5.24
C LEU A 335 -2.66 -4.19 -3.95
N SER A 336 -3.99 -4.16 -4.05
CA SER A 336 -4.88 -4.31 -2.90
C SER A 336 -5.74 -5.55 -3.15
N ILE A 337 -5.78 -6.48 -2.19
CA ILE A 337 -6.41 -7.79 -2.40
C ILE A 337 -7.41 -8.05 -1.27
N ASN A 338 -8.60 -8.49 -1.64
CA ASN A 338 -9.61 -9.02 -0.73
C ASN A 338 -9.89 -10.49 -1.09
N ASP A 339 -9.26 -11.38 -0.32
CA ASP A 339 -9.40 -12.83 -0.41
C ASP A 339 -10.47 -13.39 0.56
N ASN A 340 -11.32 -12.50 1.10
CA ASN A 340 -12.34 -12.85 2.07
C ASN A 340 -11.75 -13.51 3.34
N ASN A 341 -10.82 -12.81 4.01
CA ASN A 341 -10.19 -13.21 5.27
C ASN A 341 -9.44 -14.56 5.20
N GLY A 342 -8.60 -14.73 4.18
CA GLY A 342 -7.78 -15.95 4.04
C GLY A 342 -8.54 -17.17 3.51
N THR A 343 -9.78 -16.99 3.01
CA THR A 343 -10.57 -18.09 2.43
C THR A 343 -10.31 -18.30 0.94
N GLY A 344 -9.43 -17.48 0.34
CA GLY A 344 -9.05 -17.53 -1.08
C GLY A 344 -10.03 -16.82 -2.02
N GLY A 345 -11.05 -16.16 -1.49
CA GLY A 345 -12.03 -15.38 -2.26
C GLY A 345 -13.48 -15.67 -1.90
N PHE A 346 -14.37 -15.15 -2.74
CA PHE A 346 -15.82 -15.26 -2.62
C PHE A 346 -16.36 -16.29 -3.61
N ASP A 347 -17.40 -17.02 -3.23
CA ASP A 347 -18.00 -18.07 -4.05
C ASP A 347 -19.04 -17.48 -5.02
N PHE A 348 -18.59 -16.92 -6.14
CA PHE A 348 -19.44 -16.30 -7.15
C PHE A 348 -20.16 -17.33 -8.03
N GLN A 349 -21.42 -17.06 -8.37
CA GLN A 349 -22.18 -17.78 -9.38
C GLN A 349 -22.63 -16.84 -10.50
N ARG A 350 -22.90 -17.40 -11.69
CA ARG A 350 -23.50 -16.63 -12.78
C ARG A 350 -24.87 -16.13 -12.36
N ALA A 351 -25.07 -14.83 -12.46
CA ALA A 351 -26.30 -14.16 -12.06
C ALA A 351 -27.01 -13.51 -13.25
N SER A 352 -28.33 -13.45 -13.13
CA SER A 352 -29.19 -12.63 -13.98
C SER A 352 -29.97 -11.65 -13.13
N ILE A 353 -30.12 -10.42 -13.60
CA ILE A 353 -30.84 -9.35 -12.90
C ILE A 353 -32.12 -9.04 -13.68
N ARG A 354 -33.27 -9.15 -13.00
CA ARG A 354 -34.58 -8.88 -13.59
C ARG A 354 -34.63 -7.45 -14.15
N GLY A 355 -34.79 -7.34 -15.47
CA GLY A 355 -34.84 -6.06 -16.19
C GLY A 355 -33.59 -5.75 -17.00
N TYR A 356 -32.47 -6.44 -16.77
CA TYR A 356 -31.23 -6.26 -17.54
C TYR A 356 -30.72 -7.55 -18.22
N GLY A 357 -31.07 -8.72 -17.70
CA GLY A 357 -30.69 -10.01 -18.29
C GLY A 357 -29.48 -10.66 -17.62
N ARG A 358 -28.62 -11.31 -18.42
CA ARG A 358 -27.44 -12.08 -17.96
C ARG A 358 -26.17 -11.24 -18.06
N GLY A 359 -25.11 -11.66 -17.35
CA GLY A 359 -23.77 -11.05 -17.44
C GLY A 359 -23.15 -10.72 -16.08
N ALA A 360 -23.97 -10.71 -15.04
CA ALA A 360 -23.56 -10.47 -13.66
C ALA A 360 -23.05 -11.73 -12.97
N TYR A 361 -22.35 -11.54 -11.86
CA TYR A 361 -21.98 -12.60 -10.91
C TYR A 361 -22.39 -12.18 -9.50
N ALA A 362 -22.92 -13.10 -8.71
CA ALA A 362 -23.37 -12.80 -7.35
C ALA A 362 -22.97 -13.90 -6.37
N VAL A 363 -22.91 -13.56 -5.09
CA VAL A 363 -22.66 -14.44 -3.94
C VAL A 363 -23.88 -14.37 -3.05
N ASP A 364 -24.53 -15.53 -2.85
CA ASP A 364 -25.67 -15.71 -1.94
C ASP A 364 -26.70 -14.56 -1.93
N PRO A 365 -27.25 -14.14 -3.09
CA PRO A 365 -28.27 -13.10 -3.09
C PRO A 365 -29.53 -13.58 -2.37
N ARG A 366 -30.24 -12.66 -1.70
CA ARG A 366 -31.51 -12.98 -1.03
C ARG A 366 -32.50 -13.64 -1.98
N THR A 367 -33.25 -14.62 -1.48
CA THR A 367 -34.22 -15.39 -2.27
C THR A 367 -35.35 -14.54 -2.85
N ASP A 368 -35.72 -13.44 -2.18
CA ASP A 368 -36.74 -12.48 -2.62
C ASP A 368 -36.18 -11.31 -3.45
N SER A 369 -34.88 -11.31 -3.74
CA SER A 369 -34.25 -10.31 -4.60
C SER A 369 -34.62 -10.51 -6.08
N PRO A 370 -34.52 -9.46 -6.93
CA PRO A 370 -34.68 -9.59 -8.37
C PRO A 370 -33.49 -10.29 -9.07
N ILE A 371 -32.59 -10.95 -8.32
CA ILE A 371 -31.39 -11.59 -8.82
C ILE A 371 -31.59 -13.10 -8.78
N SER A 372 -31.22 -13.78 -9.86
CA SER A 372 -31.27 -15.25 -9.94
C SER A 372 -29.90 -15.78 -10.33
N VAL A 373 -29.37 -16.70 -9.52
CA VAL A 373 -28.07 -17.36 -9.72
C VAL A 373 -28.23 -18.74 -10.36
N SER A 374 -27.20 -19.18 -11.08
CA SER A 374 -27.17 -20.49 -11.74
C SER A 374 -25.72 -20.94 -11.99
N GLY A 375 -25.54 -22.25 -12.15
CA GLY A 375 -24.23 -22.85 -12.43
C GLY A 375 -23.39 -23.08 -11.17
N ASP A 376 -22.15 -23.52 -11.39
CA ASP A 376 -21.21 -23.84 -10.32
C ASP A 376 -20.64 -22.58 -9.66
N HIS A 377 -20.22 -22.73 -8.41
CA HIS A 377 -19.51 -21.68 -7.68
C HIS A 377 -18.07 -21.57 -8.20
N GLN A 378 -17.62 -20.34 -8.42
CA GLN A 378 -16.26 -20.00 -8.76
C GLN A 378 -15.69 -19.14 -7.63
N LYS A 379 -14.65 -19.63 -6.97
CA LYS A 379 -14.00 -18.91 -5.87
C LYS A 379 -13.04 -17.87 -6.42
N ILE A 380 -13.36 -16.59 -6.23
CA ILE A 380 -12.65 -15.46 -6.81
C ILE A 380 -12.31 -14.43 -5.73
N ALA A 381 -11.05 -14.07 -5.63
CA ALA A 381 -10.61 -12.93 -4.83
C ALA A 381 -10.76 -11.63 -5.65
N LEU A 382 -11.03 -10.53 -4.95
CA LEU A 382 -11.10 -9.21 -5.57
C LEU A 382 -9.73 -8.55 -5.49
N VAL A 383 -9.22 -8.03 -6.60
CA VAL A 383 -7.95 -7.27 -6.63
C VAL A 383 -8.16 -5.89 -7.22
N ALA A 384 -7.38 -4.93 -6.75
CA ALA A 384 -7.20 -3.63 -7.35
C ALA A 384 -5.71 -3.46 -7.65
N ARG A 385 -5.39 -3.03 -8.87
CA ARG A 385 -4.00 -2.72 -9.28
C ARG A 385 -3.89 -1.23 -9.55
N ARG A 386 -2.81 -0.65 -9.03
CA ARG A 386 -2.54 0.78 -9.22
C ARG A 386 -1.07 0.98 -9.52
N ARG A 387 -0.77 1.46 -10.72
CA ARG A 387 0.59 1.86 -11.08
C ARG A 387 0.93 3.22 -10.47
N THR A 388 1.99 3.30 -9.69
CA THR A 388 2.39 4.51 -8.97
C THR A 388 3.90 4.55 -8.71
N ASP A 389 4.39 5.67 -8.19
CA ASP A 389 5.77 5.79 -7.72
C ASP A 389 5.91 5.16 -6.34
N ILE A 390 7.00 4.43 -6.14
CA ILE A 390 7.31 3.64 -4.95
C ILE A 390 8.72 3.98 -4.50
N LEU A 391 8.90 4.09 -3.18
CA LEU A 391 10.18 4.14 -2.50
C LEU A 391 10.28 2.91 -1.61
N VAL A 392 11.31 2.09 -1.79
CA VAL A 392 11.65 1.03 -0.81
C VAL A 392 12.86 1.47 0.01
N ALA A 393 12.83 1.18 1.31
CA ALA A 393 13.87 1.52 2.27
C ALA A 393 14.34 0.26 3.01
N ASN A 394 15.66 0.08 3.07
CA ASN A 394 16.35 -1.01 3.71
C ASN A 394 17.35 -0.49 4.77
N VAL A 395 17.60 -1.29 5.80
CA VAL A 395 18.70 -1.09 6.74
C VAL A 395 19.93 -1.81 6.20
N ALA A 396 20.98 -1.06 5.87
CA ALA A 396 22.15 -1.57 5.14
C ALA A 396 23.02 -2.51 6.00
N SER A 397 23.18 -2.19 7.28
CA SER A 397 24.01 -2.93 8.21
C SER A 397 23.30 -3.16 9.54
N TRP A 398 23.39 -4.39 10.05
CA TRP A 398 22.79 -4.80 11.31
C TRP A 398 23.87 -5.09 12.36
N PRO A 399 23.73 -4.59 13.60
CA PRO A 399 24.59 -4.98 14.70
C PRO A 399 24.54 -6.50 14.96
N THR A 400 25.62 -7.08 15.48
CA THR A 400 25.70 -8.51 15.75
C THR A 400 24.56 -8.99 16.65
N GLY A 401 23.75 -9.91 16.13
CA GLY A 401 22.61 -10.47 16.86
C GLY A 401 21.39 -9.56 16.97
N VAL A 402 21.33 -8.47 16.20
CA VAL A 402 20.14 -7.62 16.04
C VAL A 402 19.62 -7.79 14.62
N PHE A 403 18.35 -8.15 14.44
CA PHE A 403 17.75 -8.30 13.12
C PHE A 403 16.22 -8.27 13.17
N ALA A 404 15.61 -7.49 12.27
CA ALA A 404 14.15 -7.49 12.08
C ALA A 404 13.73 -8.58 11.06
N ASP A 405 13.66 -9.83 11.51
CA ASP A 405 13.27 -10.95 10.65
C ASP A 405 11.80 -10.81 10.17
N PRO A 406 11.53 -10.64 8.86
CA PRO A 406 10.15 -10.46 8.36
C PRO A 406 9.27 -11.72 8.53
N ARG A 407 9.86 -12.87 8.89
CA ARG A 407 9.13 -14.12 9.20
C ARG A 407 8.68 -14.15 10.66
N ALA A 408 9.33 -13.41 11.54
CA ALA A 408 8.94 -13.28 12.94
C ALA A 408 7.90 -12.17 13.14
N THR A 409 7.01 -12.32 14.13
CA THR A 409 5.97 -11.32 14.41
C THR A 409 6.57 -9.98 14.83
N ALA A 410 7.55 -9.98 15.74
CA ALA A 410 8.27 -8.77 16.16
C ALA A 410 8.99 -8.08 14.99
N GLY A 411 9.63 -8.84 14.09
CA GLY A 411 10.27 -8.27 12.91
C GLY A 411 9.28 -7.65 11.94
N ARG A 412 8.11 -8.27 11.70
CA ARG A 412 7.02 -7.65 10.92
C ARG A 412 6.50 -6.38 11.57
N ALA A 413 6.31 -6.41 12.89
CA ALA A 413 5.88 -5.24 13.65
C ALA A 413 6.87 -4.09 13.52
N ALA A 414 8.17 -4.38 13.57
CA ALA A 414 9.23 -3.40 13.38
C ALA A 414 9.20 -2.79 11.96
N TRP A 415 9.06 -3.61 10.92
CA TRP A 415 8.97 -3.13 9.55
C TRP A 415 7.72 -2.31 9.27
N TYR A 416 6.54 -2.74 9.71
CA TYR A 416 5.34 -1.92 9.60
C TYR A 416 5.49 -0.61 10.37
N SER A 417 5.96 -0.68 11.62
CA SER A 417 6.09 0.50 12.47
C SER A 417 7.08 1.51 11.88
N PHE A 418 8.20 1.03 11.33
CA PHE A 418 9.17 1.85 10.61
C PHE A 418 8.57 2.47 9.33
N SER A 419 7.79 1.72 8.56
CA SER A 419 7.12 2.21 7.35
C SER A 419 6.12 3.33 7.66
N PHE A 420 5.34 3.18 8.73
CA PHE A 420 4.40 4.21 9.19
C PHE A 420 5.10 5.42 9.81
N PHE A 421 6.27 5.24 10.43
CA PHE A 421 7.14 6.34 10.82
C PHE A 421 7.65 7.10 9.60
N LEU A 422 8.20 6.41 8.59
CA LEU A 422 8.66 7.03 7.35
C LEU A 422 7.55 7.80 6.65
N ARG A 423 6.32 7.27 6.62
CA ARG A 423 5.15 7.97 6.08
C ARG A 423 4.87 9.26 6.83
N SER A 424 4.84 9.21 8.16
CA SER A 424 4.53 10.38 8.99
C SER A 424 5.64 11.44 8.89
N ALA A 425 6.89 11.01 8.89
CA ALA A 425 8.05 11.87 8.72
C ALA A 425 8.10 12.49 7.31
N ALA A 426 7.81 11.72 6.26
CA ALA A 426 7.72 12.21 4.89
C ALA A 426 6.59 13.23 4.73
N ALA A 427 5.40 12.92 5.22
CA ALA A 427 4.23 13.80 5.19
C ALA A 427 4.52 15.14 5.88
N ALA A 428 5.15 15.11 7.05
CA ALA A 428 5.59 16.30 7.76
C ALA A 428 6.63 17.13 7.00
N VAL A 429 7.64 16.48 6.43
CA VAL A 429 8.74 17.15 5.73
C VAL A 429 8.27 17.76 4.39
N LEU A 430 7.34 17.10 3.71
CA LEU A 430 6.71 17.55 2.46
C LEU A 430 5.56 18.54 2.70
N ASP A 431 5.03 18.60 3.93
CA ASP A 431 3.80 19.30 4.31
C ASP A 431 2.60 18.89 3.44
N VAL A 432 2.28 17.60 3.54
CA VAL A 432 1.14 16.97 2.83
C VAL A 432 0.36 16.07 3.78
N ASP A 433 -0.92 15.81 3.49
CA ASP A 433 -1.71 14.86 4.28
C ASP A 433 -1.08 13.45 4.17
N THR A 434 -1.02 12.73 5.28
CA THR A 434 -0.53 11.34 5.32
C THR A 434 -1.25 10.39 4.34
N GLN A 435 -2.43 10.76 3.85
CA GLN A 435 -3.17 10.02 2.81
C GLN A 435 -2.55 10.13 1.42
N GLU A 436 -1.65 11.09 1.17
CA GLU A 436 -0.92 11.19 -0.10
C GLU A 436 0.08 10.04 -0.29
N LEU A 437 0.42 9.34 0.79
CA LEU A 437 1.38 8.24 0.82
C LEU A 437 0.76 6.99 1.46
N ASN A 438 0.87 5.86 0.78
CA ASN A 438 0.62 4.55 1.40
C ASN A 438 1.92 4.01 1.99
N ALA A 439 1.80 3.20 3.04
CA ALA A 439 2.93 2.57 3.71
C ALA A 439 2.68 1.07 3.93
N GLY A 440 3.75 0.30 3.84
CA GLY A 440 3.75 -1.13 4.13
C GLY A 440 5.17 -1.65 4.12
N PHE A 441 5.34 -2.96 4.22
CA PHE A 441 6.64 -3.58 4.01
C PHE A 441 6.51 -4.75 3.05
N ARG A 442 7.62 -5.11 2.40
CA ARG A 442 7.74 -6.35 1.64
C ARG A 442 8.91 -7.20 2.15
N PRO A 443 8.76 -8.52 2.21
CA PRO A 443 9.91 -9.42 2.32
C PRO A 443 10.62 -9.53 0.96
N THR A 444 11.95 -9.59 0.97
CA THR A 444 12.77 -9.84 -0.22
C THR A 444 13.96 -10.74 0.13
N ARG A 445 14.76 -11.08 -0.87
CA ARG A 445 15.99 -11.87 -0.69
C ARG A 445 17.18 -11.05 -1.16
N GLU A 446 18.15 -10.85 -0.29
CA GLU A 446 19.44 -10.21 -0.61
C GLU A 446 20.56 -11.14 -0.13
N ASN A 447 21.54 -11.43 -1.00
CA ASN A 447 22.66 -12.34 -0.70
C ASN A 447 22.27 -13.73 -0.15
N GLY A 448 21.09 -14.22 -0.52
CA GLY A 448 20.55 -15.52 -0.07
C GLY A 448 19.78 -15.48 1.25
N GLU A 449 19.78 -14.35 1.95
CA GLU A 449 19.05 -14.15 3.20
C GLU A 449 17.70 -13.47 2.96
N VAL A 450 16.71 -13.82 3.78
CA VAL A 450 15.38 -13.21 3.74
C VAL A 450 15.42 -11.95 4.59
N ILE A 451 15.23 -10.80 3.96
CA ILE A 451 15.20 -9.49 4.61
C ILE A 451 13.85 -8.81 4.41
N GLY A 452 13.51 -7.83 5.25
CA GLY A 452 12.38 -6.93 5.01
C GLY A 452 12.84 -5.64 4.34
N GLN A 453 11.92 -4.97 3.66
CA GLN A 453 12.07 -3.59 3.19
C GLN A 453 10.79 -2.84 3.52
N ALA A 454 10.90 -1.70 4.18
CA ALA A 454 9.80 -0.74 4.26
C ALA A 454 9.52 -0.20 2.86
N PHE A 455 8.27 0.11 2.54
CA PHE A 455 7.95 0.84 1.32
C PHE A 455 6.93 1.95 1.58
N LEU A 456 7.10 3.02 0.82
CA LEU A 456 6.11 4.07 0.61
C LEU A 456 5.68 4.04 -0.84
N SER A 457 4.44 4.43 -1.13
CA SER A 457 3.98 4.63 -2.50
C SER A 457 3.03 5.82 -2.57
N ASP A 458 3.11 6.59 -3.64
CA ASP A 458 2.17 7.68 -3.87
C ASP A 458 0.75 7.12 -4.03
N THR A 459 -0.24 7.81 -3.44
CA THR A 459 -1.66 7.42 -3.56
C THR A 459 -2.22 7.74 -4.94
N LEU A 460 -1.70 8.75 -5.63
CA LEU A 460 -2.14 9.06 -6.99
C LEU A 460 -1.62 8.03 -7.99
N GLN A 461 -2.49 7.65 -8.92
CA GLN A 461 -2.07 6.89 -10.09
C GLN A 461 -1.03 7.66 -10.90
N ASN A 462 -0.12 6.90 -11.52
CA ASN A 462 1.05 7.40 -12.23
C ASN A 462 2.08 8.12 -11.35
N GLY A 463 1.86 8.19 -10.03
CA GLY A 463 2.74 8.86 -9.09
C GLY A 463 2.60 10.38 -9.11
N ALA A 464 2.66 10.98 -7.92
CA ALA A 464 2.75 12.42 -7.71
C ALA A 464 4.21 12.91 -7.73
N GLY A 465 5.17 12.00 -7.65
CA GLY A 465 6.61 12.27 -7.55
C GLY A 465 7.15 12.33 -6.13
N TYR A 466 6.32 12.09 -5.10
CA TYR A 466 6.79 12.17 -3.70
C TYR A 466 7.81 11.07 -3.42
N CYS A 467 7.56 9.83 -3.84
CA CYS A 467 8.53 8.74 -3.69
C CYS A 467 9.85 8.96 -4.45
N TRP A 468 9.85 9.68 -5.58
CA TRP A 468 11.09 10.10 -6.26
C TRP A 468 11.81 11.19 -5.50
N TRP A 469 11.08 12.18 -4.99
CA TRP A 469 11.63 13.24 -4.15
C TRP A 469 12.30 12.67 -2.89
N LEU A 470 11.62 11.75 -2.21
CA LEU A 470 12.12 11.05 -1.03
C LEU A 470 13.35 10.17 -1.31
N GLY A 471 13.50 9.70 -2.56
CA GLY A 471 14.67 8.94 -3.01
C GLY A 471 15.95 9.77 -3.15
N GLN A 472 15.86 11.10 -3.05
CA GLN A 472 17.03 12.00 -3.11
C GLN A 472 17.74 12.05 -1.76
N SER A 473 19.08 12.11 -1.76
CA SER A 473 19.89 12.04 -0.54
C SER A 473 19.58 13.15 0.47
N GLU A 474 19.37 14.39 0.00
CA GLU A 474 19.02 15.52 0.88
C GLU A 474 17.63 15.36 1.50
N SER A 475 16.64 14.98 0.69
CA SER A 475 15.27 14.72 1.13
C SER A 475 15.18 13.58 2.13
N LEU A 476 15.84 12.45 1.83
CA LEU A 476 15.92 11.30 2.72
C LEU A 476 16.59 11.68 4.05
N ALA A 477 17.68 12.45 4.01
CA ALA A 477 18.34 12.92 5.23
C ALA A 477 17.41 13.76 6.11
N ARG A 478 16.54 14.60 5.53
CA ARG A 478 15.55 15.38 6.29
C ARG A 478 14.51 14.48 6.96
N VAL A 479 14.05 13.43 6.28
CA VAL A 479 13.08 12.47 6.81
C VAL A 479 13.69 11.63 7.93
N LEU A 480 14.88 11.07 7.74
CA LEU A 480 15.54 10.22 8.76
C LEU A 480 15.88 10.99 10.03
N LYS A 481 16.21 12.29 9.92
CA LYS A 481 16.42 13.18 11.08
C LYS A 481 15.20 13.29 12.00
N GLN A 482 13.99 13.02 11.52
CA GLN A 482 12.81 12.96 12.38
C GLN A 482 12.86 11.80 13.40
N GLY A 483 13.74 10.81 13.18
CA GLY A 483 13.97 9.67 14.07
C GLY A 483 15.01 9.94 15.16
N ASP A 484 15.68 11.09 15.11
CA ASP A 484 16.69 11.48 16.09
C ASP A 484 16.02 12.23 17.24
N SER A 485 15.94 11.59 18.40
CA SER A 485 15.35 12.18 19.61
C SER A 485 16.19 13.32 20.21
N THR A 486 17.42 13.55 19.74
CA THR A 486 18.25 14.68 20.18
C THR A 486 17.92 15.97 19.46
N ILE A 487 17.21 15.89 18.34
CA ILE A 487 16.73 17.04 17.59
C ILE A 487 15.41 17.49 18.23
N PRO A 488 15.35 18.71 18.80
CA PRO A 488 14.11 19.22 19.38
C PRO A 488 13.00 19.23 18.32
N ARG A 489 11.80 18.80 18.73
CA ARG A 489 10.59 18.76 17.86
C ARG A 489 10.68 17.77 16.70
N SER A 490 11.69 16.92 16.64
CA SER A 490 11.63 15.71 15.82
C SER A 490 10.45 14.83 16.23
N ILE A 491 9.96 13.98 15.33
CA ILE A 491 8.92 13.00 15.68
C ILE A 491 9.37 12.11 16.85
N ALA A 492 10.62 11.63 16.83
CA ALA A 492 11.14 10.78 17.90
C ALA A 492 11.24 11.50 19.26
N SER A 493 11.66 12.77 19.29
CA SER A 493 11.69 13.54 20.55
C SER A 493 10.27 13.72 21.09
N LEU A 494 9.31 14.10 20.25
CA LEU A 494 7.93 14.29 20.69
C LEU A 494 7.25 13.03 21.21
N TRP A 495 7.50 11.88 20.59
CA TRP A 495 6.95 10.61 21.08
C TRP A 495 7.63 10.15 22.37
N ALA A 496 8.91 10.48 22.56
CA ALA A 496 9.66 10.14 23.77
C ALA A 496 9.44 11.13 24.93
N GLU A 497 8.95 12.34 24.65
CA GLU A 497 8.73 13.40 25.64
C GLU A 497 7.36 13.31 26.34
N GLY A 498 7.33 13.76 27.59
CA GLY A 498 6.10 13.98 28.35
C GLY A 498 5.37 12.69 28.74
N PRO A 499 4.07 12.80 29.10
CA PRO A 499 3.30 11.66 29.62
C PRO A 499 3.07 10.55 28.58
N HIS A 500 3.25 10.83 27.29
CA HIS A 500 3.04 9.82 26.25
C HIS A 500 3.99 8.63 26.42
N SER A 501 5.28 8.86 26.70
CA SER A 501 6.25 7.76 26.83
C SER A 501 6.02 6.87 28.05
N GLU A 502 5.30 7.38 29.06
CA GLU A 502 4.90 6.64 30.26
C GLU A 502 3.53 5.95 30.14
N GLU A 503 2.61 6.49 29.33
CA GLU A 503 1.22 5.99 29.20
C GLU A 503 1.00 5.10 27.96
N CYS A 504 1.87 5.17 26.95
CA CYS A 504 1.68 4.48 25.67
C CYS A 504 2.37 3.11 25.63
N ASP A 505 1.62 2.08 26.01
CA ASP A 505 2.08 0.68 26.05
C ASP A 505 2.33 0.04 24.68
N THR A 506 1.83 0.61 23.58
CA THR A 506 1.94 0.03 22.22
C THR A 506 2.12 1.11 21.15
N SER A 507 1.02 1.70 20.69
CA SER A 507 0.94 2.86 19.82
C SER A 507 -0.43 3.53 20.01
N CYS A 508 -0.54 4.83 19.72
CA CYS A 508 -1.76 5.60 19.88
C CYS A 508 -1.87 6.69 18.80
N ASN A 509 -2.96 7.46 18.81
CA ASN A 509 -3.18 8.53 17.83
C ASN A 509 -2.21 9.72 17.99
N ARG A 510 -1.56 9.86 19.16
CA ARG A 510 -0.49 10.87 19.34
C ARG A 510 0.85 10.45 18.71
N CYS A 511 0.95 9.21 18.24
CA CYS A 511 2.16 8.72 17.59
C CYS A 511 1.89 8.08 16.23
N LEU A 512 1.70 6.77 16.19
CA LEU A 512 1.78 5.99 14.96
C LEU A 512 0.42 5.63 14.37
N ARG A 513 -0.67 5.76 15.14
CA ARG A 513 -2.02 5.33 14.72
C ARG A 513 -2.80 6.49 14.11
N ASP A 514 -3.54 6.19 13.06
CA ASP A 514 -4.61 7.03 12.54
C ASP A 514 -5.77 6.15 12.04
N PHE A 515 -6.82 6.79 11.52
CA PHE A 515 -7.98 6.07 10.99
C PHE A 515 -7.63 5.21 9.77
N TYR A 516 -6.66 5.62 8.95
CA TYR A 516 -6.34 4.96 7.69
C TYR A 516 -5.45 3.73 7.87
N ASN A 517 -4.76 3.62 9.01
CA ASN A 517 -3.97 2.43 9.35
C ASN A 517 -4.61 1.54 10.43
N LEU A 518 -5.93 1.64 10.65
CA LEU A 518 -6.71 0.84 11.62
C LEU A 518 -6.37 -0.66 11.57
N SER A 519 -6.19 -1.22 10.37
CA SER A 519 -5.86 -2.64 10.17
C SER A 519 -4.49 -3.05 10.71
N TYR A 520 -3.58 -2.09 10.92
CA TYR A 520 -2.25 -2.32 11.46
C TYR A 520 -2.16 -2.06 12.97
N HIS A 521 -3.16 -1.45 13.61
CA HIS A 521 -3.08 -0.99 15.01
C HIS A 521 -2.57 -2.08 15.97
N GLY A 522 -2.95 -3.34 15.74
CA GLY A 522 -2.51 -4.48 16.55
C GLY A 522 -1.00 -4.76 16.49
N VAL A 523 -0.33 -4.46 15.36
CA VAL A 523 1.10 -4.72 15.15
C VAL A 523 1.98 -3.47 15.28
N LEU A 524 1.39 -2.28 15.33
CA LEU A 524 2.14 -1.03 15.44
C LEU A 524 2.72 -0.83 16.86
N ASP A 525 4.00 -0.50 16.94
CA ASP A 525 4.71 -0.13 18.16
C ASP A 525 5.62 1.08 17.95
N TRP A 526 5.41 2.15 18.71
CA TRP A 526 6.13 3.40 18.50
C TRP A 526 7.61 3.30 18.88
N ARG A 527 7.99 2.41 19.80
CA ARG A 527 9.39 2.20 20.19
C ARG A 527 10.15 1.46 19.11
N LEU A 528 9.56 0.39 18.56
CA LEU A 528 10.11 -0.31 17.39
C LEU A 528 10.27 0.62 16.19
N ALA A 529 9.31 1.52 15.95
CA ALA A 529 9.43 2.52 14.89
C ALA A 529 10.68 3.40 15.06
N ILE A 530 10.91 3.95 16.26
CA ILE A 530 12.06 4.81 16.53
C ILE A 530 13.36 4.00 16.55
N ASP A 531 13.39 2.80 17.12
CA ASP A 531 14.60 1.96 17.12
C ASP A 531 15.04 1.59 15.70
N MET A 532 14.09 1.26 14.82
CA MET A 532 14.36 1.07 13.39
C MET A 532 14.84 2.36 12.73
N ALA A 533 14.26 3.52 13.07
CA ALA A 533 14.68 4.81 12.51
C ALA A 533 16.09 5.23 12.97
N ARG A 534 16.41 5.04 14.26
CA ARG A 534 17.73 5.25 14.83
C ARG A 534 18.76 4.35 14.16
N LEU A 535 18.41 3.06 13.99
CA LEU A 535 19.28 2.10 13.32
C LEU A 535 19.48 2.44 11.83
N ALA A 536 18.44 2.91 11.14
CA ALA A 536 18.52 3.37 9.75
C ALA A 536 19.40 4.64 9.62
N PHE A 537 19.54 5.44 10.67
CA PHE A 537 20.41 6.61 10.66
C PHE A 537 21.87 6.26 10.99
N ASP A 538 22.10 5.46 12.03
CA ASP A 538 23.44 5.12 12.52
C ASP A 538 23.56 3.61 12.79
N PRO A 539 24.46 2.87 12.08
CA PRO A 539 24.63 1.44 12.30
C PRO A 539 25.28 1.10 13.66
N GLN A 540 25.85 2.09 14.36
CA GLN A 540 26.51 1.90 15.66
C GLN A 540 25.58 2.17 16.84
N VAL A 541 24.30 2.50 16.59
CA VAL A 541 23.35 2.74 17.67
C VAL A 541 23.12 1.46 18.49
N VAL A 542 23.08 1.60 19.81
CA VAL A 542 22.72 0.50 20.70
C VAL A 542 21.21 0.31 20.70
N ILE A 543 20.79 -0.88 20.31
CA ILE A 543 19.40 -1.34 20.34
C ILE A 543 19.26 -2.29 21.52
N ASP A 544 18.64 -1.83 22.61
CA ASP A 544 18.43 -2.60 23.84
C ASP A 544 17.23 -2.05 24.64
N LEU A 545 16.97 -2.63 25.82
CA LEU A 545 15.88 -2.21 26.69
C LEU A 545 16.28 -1.16 27.75
N ASP A 546 17.59 -0.89 27.93
CA ASP A 546 18.10 -0.19 29.12
C ASP A 546 18.97 1.03 28.83
N SER A 547 19.75 1.05 27.73
CA SER A 547 20.67 2.14 27.44
C SER A 547 19.91 3.44 27.18
N ALA A 548 20.20 4.46 27.97
CA ALA A 548 19.58 5.78 27.84
C ALA A 548 19.83 6.37 26.44
N TRP A 549 18.81 7.02 25.89
CA TRP A 549 18.94 7.80 24.68
C TRP A 549 19.53 9.16 25.06
N SER A 550 20.35 9.78 24.20
CA SER A 550 21.19 10.92 24.61
C SER A 550 20.43 12.06 25.33
N ALA A 551 19.16 12.28 24.96
CA ALA A 551 18.27 13.30 25.54
C ALA A 551 17.18 12.75 26.50
N HIS A 552 16.93 11.43 26.54
CA HIS A 552 15.81 10.83 27.28
C HIS A 552 16.18 9.46 27.87
N GLY A 553 15.45 8.99 28.90
CA GLY A 553 15.56 7.59 29.30
C GLY A 553 15.22 6.63 28.15
N ASN A 554 15.66 5.38 28.22
CA ASN A 554 15.26 4.38 27.22
C ASN A 554 13.72 4.20 27.27
N PRO A 555 12.98 4.40 26.17
CA PRO A 555 11.52 4.26 26.15
C PRO A 555 10.97 2.89 26.52
N TRP A 556 11.79 1.85 26.47
CA TRP A 556 11.40 0.52 26.93
C TRP A 556 11.35 0.41 28.46
N HIS A 557 12.02 1.30 29.21
CA HIS A 557 12.01 1.25 30.68
C HIS A 557 10.61 1.36 31.26
N SER A 558 9.76 2.28 30.77
CA SER A 558 8.39 2.43 31.31
C SER A 558 7.55 1.16 31.12
N LEU A 559 7.88 0.38 30.10
CA LEU A 559 7.20 -0.86 29.74
C LEU A 559 7.70 -2.06 30.54
N CYS A 560 9.01 -2.13 30.75
CA CYS A 560 9.73 -3.33 31.20
C CYS A 560 10.26 -3.22 32.64
N ASN A 561 10.62 -2.01 33.09
CA ASN A 561 11.47 -1.82 34.26
C ASN A 561 10.69 -1.19 35.41
N GLY A 562 10.59 -1.93 36.52
CA GLY A 562 9.94 -1.47 37.75
C GLY A 562 8.74 -2.34 38.14
N GLN A 563 8.32 -2.23 39.40
CA GLN A 563 7.25 -3.05 39.98
C GLN A 563 5.87 -2.79 39.36
N ASN A 564 5.65 -1.59 38.81
CA ASN A 564 4.40 -1.20 38.17
C ASN A 564 4.48 -1.21 36.65
N ALA A 565 5.60 -1.66 36.07
CA ALA A 565 5.76 -1.71 34.63
C ALA A 565 4.79 -2.74 34.02
N PRO A 566 4.07 -2.43 32.93
CA PRO A 566 3.04 -3.30 32.36
C PRO A 566 3.52 -4.74 32.10
N VAL A 567 4.73 -4.92 31.56
CA VAL A 567 5.30 -6.27 31.30
C VAL A 567 5.53 -7.04 32.60
N THR A 568 6.12 -6.39 33.61
CA THR A 568 6.37 -6.99 34.94
C THR A 568 5.04 -7.43 35.57
N VAL A 569 4.06 -6.54 35.62
CA VAL A 569 2.75 -6.81 36.21
C VAL A 569 2.02 -7.94 35.48
N LEU A 570 2.08 -7.97 34.15
CA LEU A 570 1.49 -9.06 33.35
C LEU A 570 2.15 -10.40 33.65
N LEU A 571 3.48 -10.46 33.70
CA LEU A 571 4.21 -11.68 34.01
C LEU A 571 3.91 -12.18 35.43
N GLU A 572 3.85 -11.28 36.41
CA GLU A 572 3.46 -11.61 37.79
C GLU A 572 2.06 -12.20 37.88
N ASN A 573 1.10 -11.60 37.16
CA ASN A 573 -0.27 -12.12 37.08
C ASN A 573 -0.35 -13.49 36.39
N LEU A 574 0.61 -13.83 35.54
CA LEU A 574 0.74 -15.15 34.91
C LEU A 574 1.48 -16.17 35.79
N GLY A 575 1.86 -15.81 37.01
CA GLY A 575 2.53 -16.69 37.96
C GLY A 575 4.05 -16.73 37.83
N PHE A 576 4.63 -15.80 37.06
CA PHE A 576 6.08 -15.59 37.09
C PHE A 576 6.47 -14.74 38.30
N SER A 577 7.54 -15.10 38.98
CA SER A 577 8.21 -14.25 39.96
C SER A 577 9.40 -13.56 39.30
N GLN A 578 9.49 -12.25 39.43
CA GLN A 578 10.69 -11.52 39.02
C GLN A 578 11.89 -12.06 39.80
N GLU A 579 12.89 -12.58 39.08
CA GLU A 579 14.06 -13.22 39.66
C GLU A 579 15.33 -12.81 38.93
N LEU A 580 16.28 -12.23 39.68
CA LEU A 580 17.69 -12.01 39.36
C LEU A 580 18.02 -11.26 38.04
N ASP A 581 19.20 -10.64 38.09
CA ASP A 581 19.92 -10.15 36.93
C ASP A 581 20.72 -11.32 36.31
N LEU A 582 20.40 -11.67 35.07
CA LEU A 582 21.13 -12.65 34.27
C LEU A 582 21.94 -11.92 33.19
N ASN A 583 23.22 -11.71 33.46
CA ASN A 583 24.16 -11.01 32.57
C ASN A 583 23.66 -9.63 32.09
N GLY A 584 23.14 -8.83 33.01
CA GLY A 584 22.57 -7.51 32.75
C GLY A 584 21.09 -7.53 32.32
N LEU A 585 20.45 -8.70 32.20
CA LEU A 585 19.07 -8.82 31.74
C LEU A 585 18.12 -9.21 32.86
N LEU A 586 16.93 -8.60 32.86
CA LEU A 586 15.83 -8.98 33.72
C LEU A 586 15.32 -10.39 33.37
N ALA A 587 15.22 -11.27 34.37
CA ALA A 587 14.66 -12.60 34.21
C ALA A 587 13.49 -12.85 35.17
N PHE A 588 12.69 -13.84 34.80
CA PHE A 588 11.45 -14.20 35.48
C PHE A 588 11.36 -15.72 35.56
N SER A 589 11.13 -16.26 36.76
CA SER A 589 10.98 -17.70 36.98
C SER A 589 9.50 -18.04 37.15
N HIS A 590 9.06 -19.21 36.67
CA HIS A 590 7.75 -19.77 36.98
C HIS A 590 7.95 -21.15 37.60
N PRO A 591 8.10 -21.26 38.93
CA PRO A 591 8.47 -22.52 39.59
C PRO A 591 7.52 -23.68 39.32
N ALA A 592 6.21 -23.43 39.28
CA ALA A 592 5.22 -24.50 39.06
C ALA A 592 5.22 -25.08 37.64
N LEU A 593 5.63 -24.30 36.63
CA LEU A 593 5.79 -24.77 35.25
C LEU A 593 7.24 -25.10 34.89
N GLN A 594 8.16 -24.93 35.85
CA GLN A 594 9.60 -25.08 35.67
C GLN A 594 10.09 -24.29 34.44
N ARG A 595 9.80 -22.99 34.39
CA ARG A 595 10.23 -22.11 33.29
C ARG A 595 11.05 -20.93 33.78
N VAL A 596 11.97 -20.46 32.95
CA VAL A 596 12.67 -19.19 33.13
C VAL A 596 12.55 -18.40 31.83
N GLY A 597 12.00 -17.21 31.93
CA GLY A 597 11.92 -16.26 30.83
C GLY A 597 12.95 -15.14 31.01
N ILE A 598 13.78 -14.91 30.01
CA ILE A 598 14.77 -13.82 30.00
C ILE A 598 14.24 -12.71 29.10
N LEU A 599 14.03 -11.52 29.65
CA LEU A 599 13.56 -10.38 28.89
C LEU A 599 14.66 -9.91 27.94
N ARG A 600 14.35 -9.80 26.66
CA ARG A 600 15.25 -9.32 25.62
C ARG A 600 14.55 -8.35 24.69
N HIS A 601 15.31 -7.50 24.04
CA HIS A 601 14.77 -6.59 23.04
C HIS A 601 14.11 -7.38 21.88
N PRO A 602 12.96 -6.94 21.33
CA PRO A 602 12.24 -7.66 20.27
C PRO A 602 13.07 -7.97 19.02
N LEU A 603 14.05 -7.11 18.71
CA LEU A 603 14.96 -7.26 17.57
C LEU A 603 16.20 -8.11 17.86
N TRP A 604 16.40 -8.59 19.09
CA TRP A 604 17.54 -9.45 19.41
C TRP A 604 17.27 -10.88 18.95
N THR A 605 18.20 -11.43 18.18
CA THR A 605 18.18 -12.84 17.79
C THR A 605 18.74 -13.73 18.91
N ASP A 606 18.58 -15.04 18.76
CA ASP A 606 19.20 -16.02 19.67
C ASP A 606 20.74 -15.96 19.66
N GLU A 607 21.32 -15.31 18.65
CA GLU A 607 22.76 -15.12 18.52
C GLU A 607 23.30 -13.87 19.21
N HIS A 608 22.42 -13.02 19.79
CA HIS A 608 22.86 -11.80 20.46
C HIS A 608 23.81 -12.12 21.64
N PRO A 609 25.03 -11.54 21.70
CA PRO A 609 26.06 -11.96 22.66
C PRO A 609 25.61 -11.89 24.12
N VAL A 610 24.92 -10.80 24.50
CA VAL A 610 24.42 -10.60 25.88
C VAL A 610 23.34 -11.63 26.21
N PHE A 611 22.43 -11.92 25.26
CA PHE A 611 21.35 -12.88 25.46
C PHE A 611 21.88 -14.32 25.55
N ARG A 612 22.86 -14.69 24.72
CA ARG A 612 23.52 -16.01 24.79
C ARG A 612 24.17 -16.25 26.15
N ALA A 613 24.89 -15.26 26.67
CA ALA A 613 25.51 -15.34 27.98
C ALA A 613 24.47 -15.46 29.10
N ALA A 614 23.41 -14.64 29.06
CA ALA A 614 22.28 -14.72 29.99
C ALA A 614 21.59 -16.09 29.95
N ARG A 615 21.35 -16.62 28.74
CA ARG A 615 20.74 -17.94 28.53
C ARG A 615 21.60 -19.07 29.10
N SER A 616 22.90 -19.07 28.81
CA SER A 616 23.84 -20.04 29.38
C SER A 616 23.84 -19.99 30.91
N GLN A 617 23.84 -18.79 31.49
CA GLN A 617 23.77 -18.61 32.94
C GLN A 617 22.44 -19.15 33.52
N ALA A 618 21.32 -18.91 32.84
CA ALA A 618 20.01 -19.44 33.23
C ALA A 618 19.97 -20.98 33.21
N GLU A 619 20.49 -21.59 32.14
CA GLU A 619 20.52 -23.05 31.97
C GLU A 619 21.39 -23.74 33.05
N GLU A 620 22.44 -23.06 33.53
CA GLU A 620 23.27 -23.55 34.63
C GLU A 620 22.59 -23.42 36.01
N LEU A 621 21.93 -22.29 36.28
CA LEU A 621 21.28 -21.99 37.56
C LEU A 621 19.97 -22.76 37.74
N TYR A 622 19.16 -22.86 36.69
CA TYR A 622 17.81 -23.44 36.72
C TYR A 622 17.77 -24.79 35.99
N LYS A 623 18.58 -25.74 36.46
CA LYS A 623 18.64 -27.07 35.85
C LYS A 623 17.27 -27.76 35.82
N GLY A 624 16.89 -28.22 34.64
CA GLY A 624 15.59 -28.87 34.41
C GLY A 624 14.44 -27.90 34.15
N TYR A 625 14.68 -26.59 34.19
CA TYR A 625 13.70 -25.60 33.74
C TYR A 625 13.84 -25.37 32.23
N ILE A 626 12.74 -25.00 31.57
CA ILE A 626 12.75 -24.53 30.19
C ILE A 626 13.15 -23.05 30.19
N VAL A 627 14.30 -22.74 29.61
CA VAL A 627 14.76 -21.35 29.41
C VAL A 627 14.24 -20.84 28.07
N GLN A 628 13.55 -19.69 28.10
CA GLN A 628 12.95 -19.05 26.92
C GLN A 628 13.25 -17.55 26.90
N SER A 629 13.22 -16.95 25.71
CA SER A 629 13.18 -15.49 25.56
C SER A 629 11.78 -14.97 25.88
N LEU A 630 11.74 -13.81 26.53
CA LEU A 630 10.55 -12.97 26.67
C LEU A 630 10.79 -11.70 25.87
N ASP A 631 9.92 -11.47 24.89
CA ASP A 631 9.89 -10.24 24.11
C ASP A 631 8.79 -9.33 24.66
N PRO A 632 9.09 -8.12 25.14
CA PRO A 632 8.06 -7.22 25.68
C PRO A 632 6.96 -6.87 24.66
N PHE A 633 7.25 -6.85 23.36
CA PHE A 633 6.26 -6.63 22.31
C PHE A 633 5.20 -7.74 22.30
N GLU A 634 5.64 -9.00 22.35
CA GLU A 634 4.77 -10.18 22.38
C GLU A 634 4.06 -10.33 23.73
N VAL A 635 4.74 -10.03 24.85
CA VAL A 635 4.18 -10.21 26.19
C VAL A 635 2.90 -9.38 26.38
N ILE A 636 2.89 -8.14 25.89
CA ILE A 636 1.72 -7.25 26.03
C ILE A 636 0.56 -7.67 25.14
N ARG A 637 0.84 -8.27 23.98
CA ARG A 637 -0.18 -8.57 22.96
C ARG A 637 -0.70 -10.00 23.03
N HIS A 638 0.16 -10.94 23.39
CA HIS A 638 -0.11 -12.38 23.42
C HIS A 638 0.39 -13.04 24.73
N PRO A 639 0.00 -12.54 25.92
CA PRO A 639 0.53 -13.01 27.20
C PRO A 639 0.33 -14.53 27.44
N ALA A 640 -0.81 -15.08 26.99
CA ALA A 640 -1.10 -16.51 27.14
C ALA A 640 -0.15 -17.40 26.32
N GLY A 641 0.44 -16.89 25.23
CA GLY A 641 1.39 -17.63 24.41
C GLY A 641 2.67 -18.01 25.15
N ILE A 642 3.05 -17.22 26.17
CA ILE A 642 4.25 -17.43 27.00
C ILE A 642 4.15 -18.72 27.84
N LEU A 643 2.93 -19.13 28.17
CA LEU A 643 2.66 -20.34 28.97
C LEU A 643 2.61 -21.62 28.11
N GLY A 644 2.35 -21.49 26.81
CA GLY A 644 2.27 -22.61 25.86
C GLY A 644 3.64 -23.20 25.49
N PRO A 645 3.71 -24.39 24.86
CA PRO A 645 4.93 -24.81 24.17
C PRO A 645 5.22 -23.83 23.02
N GLN A 646 6.46 -23.35 22.91
CA GLN A 646 6.85 -22.48 21.80
C GLN A 646 6.79 -23.28 20.49
N ARG A 647 6.18 -22.69 19.46
CA ARG A 647 6.05 -23.27 18.11
C ARG A 647 7.26 -22.96 17.26
#